data_AF-A0A1R3G3X4-F1
#
_entry.id   AF-A0A1R3G3X4-F1
#
_cell.length_a   1.000
_cell.length_b   1.000
_cell.length_c   1.000
_cell.angle_alpha   90.00
_cell.angle_beta   90.00
_cell.angle_gamma   90.00
#
_symmetry.space_group_name_H-M   'P 1'
#
loop_
_entity.id
_entity.type
_entity.pdbx_description
1 polymer ?
#
loop_
_entity_poly.entity_id
_entity_poly.type
_entity_poly.pdbx_seq_one_letter_code
_entity_poly.pdbx_strand_id
1 'polypeptide(L)'
;MGTSLNQEVNNNFFCSLLYEDRRSSKHIRDNVHGNIHLEPFFLKFLDTEQLRDLKQLGLTHMVYPGAVHSRFEHSLGVYWLASEAVHTLKAHQGSELDIERNDIKTVKLAGLLHDVGHGPFSHMFERGFLPRVLQGSTWSHEEMSVKMIDYIVDAHHIDIDPSMLKNAKDMVLASSENASKKSEKKFLYDIVANGRNGIDVDKFDYIVRDSRACGLGCNFQFQRLMETMRVIDDEICYRANDYLTIHKLFASRADMHRTVYTHAKVKAMELMVVDALTLANDELGISASIHEPSEFWKLDDSILKQIETSDKQELKDARDLILRIRRRDLYRYCNEYIVPKDNLENFKEITSQDIVCSQINYGGPTLKEEDVVVNIVKIDLTRGMKNPLESIMVFQDFESEEKFTIRDPGRVSHMLPAFCQDMIVRVYSKKPELVGAVAKAFENFQNKTYGETTQQLKFKKREKLEVISKQEWEINLDGITFKDLIAKDNFDEVYDYKGSYNDQDVTVTVFQLREETDEKPRKLREKFSIWYKIDHPNIVKLIGAKIDEPEFILRAETGEIRLNNMSYIVVEHVCGDPLNYFLSKHSEEKLNFKIVIQLALHLARGLAYLHSKKLIHGHVKTENILIDTNFQLKITDFETSNVEISNQEEGQTTCSMAPELMESKLYDKKCDVYSFGICLWEIYCCETPRYSNLTFEELTSPDFVKNWRPEIPEYCPKALANLMQQCWDRDPRKRPEMEQVVLMLEAIDKSKGKKIPQGCFCFHK
;
A
#
# COMPACT_ATOMS: atom_id res chain seq x y z
N MET A 1 0.64 28.16 25.68
CA MET A 1 2.10 28.32 25.83
C MET A 1 2.72 26.95 25.76
N GLY A 2 3.19 26.55 24.60
CA GLY A 2 3.82 25.25 24.41
C GLY A 2 4.45 25.23 23.05
N THR A 3 5.78 25.08 23.02
CA THR A 3 6.61 24.44 21.99
C THR A 3 8.06 24.87 22.19
N SER A 4 8.98 23.93 21.91
CA SER A 4 10.45 24.06 21.91
C SER A 4 11.14 23.45 23.13
N LEU A 5 11.37 22.14 23.05
CA LEU A 5 12.45 21.38 23.68
C LEU A 5 12.23 19.90 23.32
N ASN A 6 12.58 19.50 22.09
CA ASN A 6 12.78 18.08 21.70
C ASN A 6 13.36 17.96 20.28
N GLN A 7 14.46 18.66 19.98
CA GLN A 7 15.13 18.47 18.68
C GLN A 7 16.67 18.50 18.70
N GLU A 8 17.34 18.55 19.85
CA GLU A 8 18.82 18.71 19.89
C GLU A 8 19.62 17.58 20.56
N VAL A 9 19.02 16.45 20.95
CA VAL A 9 19.76 15.41 21.70
C VAL A 9 20.34 14.27 20.84
N ASN A 10 20.01 14.15 19.54
CA ASN A 10 20.43 12.99 18.73
C ASN A 10 21.58 13.20 17.73
N ASN A 11 22.27 14.34 17.71
CA ASN A 11 23.28 14.63 16.66
C ASN A 11 24.74 14.81 17.12
N ASN A 12 25.08 14.63 18.40
CA ASN A 12 26.40 15.06 18.92
C ASN A 12 27.27 14.00 19.61
N PHE A 13 26.96 12.70 19.55
CA PHE A 13 27.81 11.66 20.19
C PHE A 13 28.76 10.88 19.26
N PHE A 14 28.75 11.12 17.95
CA PHE A 14 29.69 10.52 16.99
C PHE A 14 30.88 11.43 16.62
N CYS A 15 31.14 12.50 17.39
CA CYS A 15 32.05 13.58 16.98
C CYS A 15 33.28 13.79 17.87
N SER A 16 33.97 12.72 18.25
CA SER A 16 35.34 12.87 18.77
C SER A 16 36.21 11.65 18.51
N LEU A 17 37.35 11.90 17.84
CA LEU A 17 38.60 11.13 17.88
C LEU A 17 38.92 10.21 16.67
N LEU A 18 39.34 10.84 15.57
CA LEU A 18 40.70 10.79 15.00
C LEU A 18 40.65 11.55 13.66
N TYR A 19 41.19 12.78 13.64
CA TYR A 19 41.20 13.61 12.44
C TYR A 19 42.17 13.04 11.39
N GLU A 20 41.65 12.28 10.45
CA GLU A 20 42.09 12.48 9.06
C GLU A 20 41.53 13.83 8.59
N ASP A 21 42.33 14.62 7.86
CA ASP A 21 41.92 15.95 7.41
C ASP A 21 40.75 15.84 6.40
N ARG A 22 39.53 15.97 6.94
CA ARG A 22 38.27 15.91 6.17
C ARG A 22 38.11 17.03 5.14
N ARG A 23 39.03 18.01 5.09
CA ARG A 23 39.07 19.03 4.03
C ARG A 23 39.53 18.48 2.69
N SER A 24 40.29 17.37 2.69
CA SER A 24 40.73 16.70 1.47
C SER A 24 39.77 15.60 0.97
N SER A 25 38.75 15.23 1.75
CA SER A 25 37.78 14.21 1.34
C SER A 25 36.64 14.82 0.53
N LYS A 26 36.10 14.06 -0.43
CA LYS A 26 34.88 14.43 -1.15
C LYS A 26 33.68 14.18 -0.23
N HIS A 27 32.78 15.16 -0.16
CA HIS A 27 31.56 15.06 0.65
C HIS A 27 30.40 14.66 -0.26
N ILE A 28 29.72 13.58 0.09
CA ILE A 28 28.57 13.07 -0.64
C ILE A 28 27.39 13.04 0.33
N ARG A 29 26.27 13.65 -0.06
CA ARG A 29 25.03 13.62 0.73
C ARG A 29 24.24 12.37 0.36
N ASP A 30 24.13 11.44 1.29
CA ASP A 30 23.33 10.23 1.23
C ASP A 30 22.02 10.41 2.02
N ASN A 31 20.94 9.83 1.50
CA ASN A 31 19.60 9.96 2.08
C ASN A 31 19.39 9.09 3.32
N VAL A 32 20.22 8.06 3.55
CA VAL A 32 20.17 7.17 4.73
C VAL A 32 21.16 7.64 5.79
N HIS A 33 22.43 7.81 5.43
CA HIS A 33 23.54 8.04 6.35
C HIS A 33 23.93 9.52 6.51
N GLY A 34 23.31 10.42 5.76
CA GLY A 34 23.63 11.85 5.83
C GLY A 34 24.89 12.18 5.05
N ASN A 35 25.95 12.66 5.71
CA ASN A 35 27.17 13.07 5.01
C ASN A 35 28.21 11.94 5.00
N ILE A 36 28.43 11.34 3.84
CA ILE A 36 29.48 10.34 3.63
C ILE A 36 30.76 11.05 3.20
N HIS A 37 31.86 10.73 3.88
CA HIS A 37 33.19 11.26 3.59
C HIS A 37 34.04 10.22 2.83
N LEU A 38 34.43 10.56 1.60
CA LEU A 38 35.18 9.66 0.73
C LEU A 38 36.60 10.18 0.51
N GLU A 39 37.61 9.39 0.87
CA GLU A 39 39.01 9.80 0.71
C GLU A 39 39.41 9.81 -0.78
N PRO A 40 40.38 10.66 -1.18
CA PRO A 40 40.84 10.75 -2.57
C PRO A 40 41.30 9.42 -3.18
N PHE A 41 41.84 8.51 -2.36
CA PHE A 41 42.23 7.18 -2.81
C PHE A 41 41.04 6.35 -3.34
N PHE A 42 39.91 6.36 -2.64
CA PHE A 42 38.72 5.59 -3.02
C PHE A 42 37.97 6.21 -4.20
N LEU A 43 38.11 7.52 -4.45
CA LEU A 43 37.52 8.17 -5.62
C LEU A 43 38.01 7.55 -6.94
N LYS A 44 39.26 7.07 -6.98
CA LYS A 44 39.83 6.43 -8.17
C LYS A 44 39.08 5.17 -8.60
N PHE A 45 38.37 4.53 -7.68
CA PHE A 45 37.55 3.34 -7.94
C PHE A 45 36.10 3.66 -8.32
N LEU A 46 35.67 4.93 -8.19
CA LEU A 46 34.30 5.37 -8.45
C LEU A 46 34.09 6.00 -9.83
N ASP A 47 35.16 6.23 -10.59
CA ASP A 47 35.08 6.73 -11.96
C ASP A 47 34.60 5.65 -12.96
N THR A 48 34.11 4.51 -12.46
CA THR A 48 33.37 3.51 -13.23
C THR A 48 31.86 3.77 -13.15
N GLU A 49 31.25 4.11 -14.28
CA GLU A 49 29.83 4.46 -14.36
C GLU A 49 28.88 3.26 -14.13
N GLN A 50 29.39 2.02 -14.17
CA GLN A 50 28.62 0.77 -14.17
C GLN A 50 27.56 0.66 -13.06
N LEU A 51 27.89 0.98 -11.81
CA LEU A 51 26.94 0.79 -10.69
C LEU A 51 25.84 1.86 -10.63
N ARG A 52 25.99 2.98 -11.35
CA ARG A 52 25.02 4.09 -11.32
C ARG A 52 23.72 3.74 -12.04
N ASP A 53 23.83 2.94 -13.09
CA ASP A 53 22.72 2.59 -13.97
C ASP A 53 22.07 1.24 -13.60
N LEU A 54 22.65 0.51 -12.64
CA LEU A 54 22.11 -0.72 -12.08
C LEU A 54 21.20 -0.43 -10.88
N LYS A 55 19.90 -0.70 -11.02
CA LYS A 55 18.95 -0.58 -9.89
C LYS A 55 19.19 -1.67 -8.85
N GLN A 56 19.24 -1.26 -7.59
CA GLN A 56 19.39 -2.16 -6.44
C GLN A 56 18.33 -3.27 -6.44
N LEU A 57 17.08 -2.87 -6.67
CA LEU A 57 15.91 -3.74 -6.61
C LEU A 57 15.34 -4.11 -8.00
N GLY A 58 16.12 -3.94 -9.06
CA GLY A 58 15.73 -4.25 -10.44
C GLY A 58 14.38 -3.62 -10.83
N LEU A 59 13.39 -4.45 -11.16
CA LEU A 59 12.06 -4.01 -11.61
C LEU A 59 11.09 -3.62 -10.47
N THR A 60 11.54 -3.65 -9.22
CA THR A 60 10.69 -3.32 -8.06
C THR A 60 10.11 -1.92 -8.14
N HIS A 61 10.83 -0.95 -8.74
CA HIS A 61 10.36 0.41 -8.99
C HIS A 61 9.03 0.49 -9.76
N MET A 62 8.70 -0.55 -10.55
CA MET A 62 7.44 -0.63 -11.26
C MET A 62 6.24 -0.92 -10.34
N VAL A 63 6.45 -1.39 -9.11
CA VAL A 63 5.41 -1.57 -8.08
C VAL A 63 5.55 -0.55 -6.96
N TYR A 64 6.79 -0.25 -6.56
CA TYR A 64 7.15 0.75 -5.54
C TYR A 64 7.87 1.90 -6.22
N PRO A 65 7.20 2.97 -6.68
CA PRO A 65 7.80 4.02 -7.51
C PRO A 65 9.01 4.73 -6.86
N GLY A 66 9.15 4.69 -5.53
CA GLY A 66 10.32 5.23 -4.82
C GLY A 66 11.57 4.34 -4.86
N ALA A 67 11.45 3.07 -5.24
CA ALA A 67 12.54 2.09 -5.30
C ALA A 67 13.45 2.24 -6.54
N VAL A 68 13.84 3.49 -6.85
CA VAL A 68 14.66 3.86 -8.02
C VAL A 68 16.16 3.92 -7.71
N HIS A 69 16.55 3.61 -6.48
CA HIS A 69 17.93 3.68 -6.03
C HIS A 69 18.82 2.65 -6.72
N SER A 70 20.09 3.03 -6.87
CA SER A 70 21.12 2.29 -7.59
C SER A 70 21.99 1.46 -6.64
N ARG A 71 22.75 0.51 -7.20
CA ARG A 71 23.82 -0.18 -6.47
C ARG A 71 24.91 0.80 -6.01
N PHE A 72 25.14 1.87 -6.78
CA PHE A 72 26.16 2.88 -6.46
C PHE A 72 25.95 3.53 -5.08
N GLU A 73 24.75 4.01 -4.77
CA GLU A 73 24.49 4.65 -3.46
C GLU A 73 24.47 3.63 -2.31
N HIS A 74 24.07 2.39 -2.57
CA HIS A 74 24.20 1.28 -1.63
C HIS A 74 25.67 0.99 -1.31
N SER A 75 26.54 0.83 -2.31
CA SER A 75 27.98 0.59 -2.11
C SER A 75 28.67 1.73 -1.36
N LEU A 76 28.24 2.99 -1.56
CA LEU A 76 28.72 4.12 -0.75
C LEU A 76 28.30 4.00 0.72
N GLY A 77 27.06 3.59 0.97
CA GLY A 77 26.57 3.34 2.32
C GLY A 77 27.29 2.19 3.01
N VAL A 78 27.57 1.10 2.30
CA VAL A 78 28.36 -0.03 2.83
C VAL A 78 29.80 0.38 3.11
N TYR A 79 30.44 1.16 2.22
CA TYR A 79 31.75 1.77 2.49
C TYR A 79 31.74 2.61 3.79
N TRP A 80 30.69 3.41 3.99
CA TRP A 80 30.54 4.25 5.18
C TRP A 80 30.40 3.40 6.44
N LEU A 81 29.50 2.42 6.45
CA LEU A 81 29.28 1.54 7.60
C LEU A 81 30.49 0.64 7.89
N ALA A 82 31.19 0.15 6.86
CA ALA A 82 32.42 -0.62 7.02
C ALA A 82 33.51 0.22 7.70
N SER A 83 33.62 1.50 7.33
CA SER A 83 34.50 2.47 7.99
C SER A 83 34.14 2.65 9.47
N GLU A 84 32.87 2.90 9.77
CA GLU A 84 32.40 3.09 11.16
C GLU A 84 32.62 1.82 12.01
N ALA A 85 32.36 0.64 11.44
CA ALA A 85 32.54 -0.64 12.12
C ALA A 85 34.01 -0.87 12.52
N VAL A 86 34.94 -0.75 11.59
CA VAL A 86 36.37 -0.97 11.89
C VAL A 86 36.94 0.09 12.83
N HIS A 87 36.48 1.34 12.72
CA HIS A 87 36.88 2.40 13.65
C HIS A 87 36.34 2.17 15.07
N THR A 88 35.13 1.65 15.21
CA THR A 88 34.54 1.30 16.50
C THR A 88 35.33 0.17 17.16
N LEU A 89 35.66 -0.90 16.42
CA LEU A 89 36.52 -1.98 16.93
C LEU A 89 37.90 -1.48 17.34
N LYS A 90 38.49 -0.58 16.55
CA LYS A 90 39.78 0.04 16.87
C LYS A 90 39.71 0.93 18.11
N ALA A 91 38.61 1.65 18.33
CA ALA A 91 38.43 2.47 19.51
C ALA A 91 38.32 1.61 20.79
N HIS A 92 37.62 0.47 20.72
CA HIS A 92 37.40 -0.41 21.86
C HIS A 92 38.59 -1.35 22.16
N GLN A 93 39.20 -1.94 21.13
CA GLN A 93 40.19 -3.01 21.26
C GLN A 93 41.41 -2.84 20.33
N GLY A 94 41.64 -1.65 19.78
CA GLY A 94 42.65 -1.44 18.72
C GLY A 94 44.08 -1.83 19.11
N SER A 95 44.47 -1.64 20.38
CA SER A 95 45.81 -2.03 20.88
C SER A 95 45.96 -3.54 21.08
N GLU A 96 44.86 -4.25 21.36
CA GLU A 96 44.81 -5.72 21.53
C GLU A 96 44.78 -6.42 20.18
N LEU A 97 44.00 -5.88 19.24
CA LEU A 97 43.75 -6.46 17.91
C LEU A 97 44.74 -6.02 16.84
N ASP A 98 45.65 -5.11 17.18
CA ASP A 98 46.66 -4.55 16.27
C ASP A 98 46.05 -3.99 14.97
N ILE A 99 44.94 -3.24 15.05
CA ILE A 99 44.24 -2.74 13.85
C ILE A 99 45.04 -1.58 13.23
N GLU A 100 45.68 -1.85 12.09
CA GLU A 100 46.52 -0.90 11.38
C GLU A 100 45.72 0.02 10.44
N ARG A 101 46.39 1.05 9.89
CA ARG A 101 45.78 1.90 8.85
C ARG A 101 45.47 1.12 7.57
N ASN A 102 46.30 0.12 7.24
CA ASN A 102 46.10 -0.69 6.03
C ASN A 102 44.85 -1.58 6.16
N ASP A 103 44.58 -2.12 7.36
CA ASP A 103 43.38 -2.91 7.64
C ASP A 103 42.11 -2.08 7.41
N ILE A 104 42.08 -0.85 7.95
CA ILE A 104 40.95 0.07 7.77
C ILE A 104 40.70 0.35 6.30
N LYS A 105 41.77 0.65 5.54
CA LYS A 105 41.64 0.91 4.10
C LYS A 105 41.15 -0.32 3.33
N THR A 106 41.61 -1.51 3.71
CA THR A 106 41.21 -2.79 3.09
C THR A 106 39.73 -3.06 3.29
N VAL A 107 39.23 -2.93 4.52
CA VAL A 107 37.81 -3.12 4.86
C VAL A 107 36.92 -2.11 4.12
N LYS A 108 37.34 -0.85 4.07
CA LYS A 108 36.64 0.19 3.31
C LYS A 108 36.60 -0.10 1.81
N LEU A 109 37.72 -0.56 1.23
CA LEU A 109 37.77 -0.94 -0.18
C LEU A 109 36.84 -2.12 -0.49
N ALA A 110 36.86 -3.15 0.35
CA ALA A 110 35.95 -4.29 0.22
C ALA A 110 34.48 -3.85 0.29
N GLY A 111 34.12 -3.02 1.27
CA GLY A 111 32.76 -2.48 1.38
C GLY A 111 32.32 -1.67 0.16
N LEU A 112 33.24 -0.90 -0.45
CA LEU A 112 32.94 -0.11 -1.64
C LEU A 112 32.73 -0.96 -2.91
N LEU A 113 33.42 -2.09 -3.03
CA LEU A 113 33.49 -2.86 -4.27
C LEU A 113 32.80 -4.24 -4.20
N HIS A 114 32.20 -4.62 -3.07
CA HIS A 114 31.59 -5.94 -2.89
C HIS A 114 30.55 -6.27 -3.96
N ASP A 115 29.84 -5.25 -4.45
CA ASP A 115 28.69 -5.38 -5.35
C ASP A 115 28.98 -5.01 -6.82
N VAL A 116 30.24 -4.73 -7.18
CA VAL A 116 30.60 -4.25 -8.52
C VAL A 116 30.38 -5.30 -9.62
N GLY A 117 30.27 -6.57 -9.26
CA GLY A 117 30.01 -7.70 -10.16
C GLY A 117 28.55 -7.96 -10.48
N HIS A 118 27.61 -7.14 -10.01
CA HIS A 118 26.20 -7.32 -10.36
C HIS A 118 25.91 -7.01 -11.84
N GLY A 119 25.09 -7.85 -12.47
CA GLY A 119 24.58 -7.64 -13.83
C GLY A 119 23.22 -6.90 -13.86
N PRO A 120 22.65 -6.71 -15.07
CA PRO A 120 21.37 -6.02 -15.27
C PRO A 120 20.24 -6.56 -14.39
N PHE A 121 19.52 -5.68 -13.70
CA PHE A 121 18.45 -6.06 -12.76
C PHE A 121 18.90 -6.97 -11.60
N SER A 122 20.16 -6.88 -11.21
CA SER A 122 20.70 -7.49 -9.98
C SER A 122 20.49 -9.03 -9.94
N HIS A 123 19.89 -9.57 -8.86
CA HIS A 123 19.70 -11.01 -8.68
C HIS A 123 18.83 -11.68 -9.75
N MET A 124 18.03 -10.92 -10.50
CA MET A 124 17.27 -11.48 -11.63
C MET A 124 18.20 -12.01 -12.72
N PHE A 125 19.35 -11.35 -12.95
CA PHE A 125 20.34 -11.79 -13.92
C PHE A 125 20.92 -13.15 -13.55
N GLU A 126 21.47 -13.24 -12.33
CA GLU A 126 22.13 -14.43 -11.80
C GLU A 126 21.19 -15.61 -11.61
N ARG A 127 20.04 -15.38 -10.97
CA ARG A 127 19.15 -16.47 -10.51
C ARG A 127 18.00 -16.76 -11.47
N GLY A 128 17.72 -15.84 -12.39
CA GLY A 128 16.63 -15.96 -13.36
C GLY A 128 17.15 -16.22 -14.77
N PHE A 129 17.99 -15.33 -15.29
CA PHE A 129 18.44 -15.36 -16.69
C PHE A 129 19.55 -16.38 -16.95
N LEU A 130 20.68 -16.31 -16.24
CA LEU A 130 21.83 -17.19 -16.52
C LEU A 130 21.50 -18.69 -16.49
N PRO A 131 20.69 -19.22 -15.54
CA PRO A 131 20.34 -20.64 -15.52
C PRO A 131 19.51 -21.10 -16.72
N ARG A 132 18.85 -20.16 -17.43
CA ARG A 132 18.05 -20.45 -18.64
C ARG A 132 18.93 -20.62 -19.88
N VAL A 133 20.03 -19.89 -19.96
CA VAL A 133 20.94 -19.87 -21.13
C VAL A 133 22.22 -20.69 -20.91
N LEU A 134 22.62 -20.90 -19.66
CA LEU A 134 23.80 -21.66 -19.25
C LEU A 134 23.40 -22.75 -18.25
N GLN A 135 23.16 -23.96 -18.76
CA GLN A 135 22.82 -25.11 -17.91
C GLN A 135 23.94 -25.42 -16.92
N GLY A 136 23.60 -25.51 -15.63
CA GLY A 136 24.56 -25.83 -14.58
C GLY A 136 25.55 -24.70 -14.25
N SER A 137 25.25 -23.45 -14.64
CA SER A 137 26.09 -22.29 -14.30
C SER A 137 26.28 -22.17 -12.78
N THR A 138 27.55 -22.04 -12.37
CA THR A 138 27.95 -21.71 -11.00
C THR A 138 28.35 -20.24 -10.86
N TRP A 139 28.00 -19.41 -11.86
CA TRP A 139 28.35 -17.99 -11.87
C TRP A 139 27.71 -17.27 -10.68
N SER A 140 28.48 -16.42 -10.01
CA SER A 140 28.04 -15.58 -8.91
C SER A 140 28.53 -14.15 -9.10
N HIS A 141 27.74 -13.18 -8.63
CA HIS A 141 28.14 -11.78 -8.71
C HIS A 141 29.36 -11.51 -7.84
N GLU A 142 29.56 -12.25 -6.74
CA GLU A 142 30.72 -12.15 -5.86
C GLU A 142 32.02 -12.52 -6.59
N GLU A 143 32.03 -13.60 -7.38
CA GLU A 143 33.18 -13.97 -8.22
C GLU A 143 33.45 -12.94 -9.32
N MET A 144 32.39 -12.39 -9.91
CA MET A 144 32.52 -11.33 -10.89
C MET A 144 33.05 -10.03 -10.25
N SER A 145 32.65 -9.70 -9.02
CA SER A 145 33.15 -8.53 -8.29
C SER A 145 34.67 -8.60 -8.15
N VAL A 146 35.23 -9.77 -7.83
CA VAL A 146 36.69 -9.97 -7.75
C VAL A 146 37.38 -9.71 -9.10
N LYS A 147 36.84 -10.22 -10.21
CA LYS A 147 37.40 -9.99 -11.55
C LYS A 147 37.27 -8.54 -11.98
N MET A 148 36.15 -7.89 -11.65
CA MET A 148 35.91 -6.48 -11.91
C MET A 148 36.83 -5.58 -11.09
N ILE A 149 37.14 -5.94 -9.84
CA ILE A 149 38.12 -5.23 -9.02
C ILE A 149 39.49 -5.23 -9.72
N ASP A 150 39.96 -6.39 -10.22
CA ASP A 150 41.22 -6.47 -10.96
C ASP A 150 41.18 -5.63 -12.24
N TYR A 151 40.08 -5.71 -13.00
CA TYR A 151 39.89 -4.90 -14.20
C TYR A 151 39.92 -3.39 -13.92
N ILE A 152 39.28 -2.92 -12.85
CA ILE A 152 39.25 -1.50 -12.46
C ILE A 152 40.66 -1.01 -12.12
N VAL A 153 41.42 -1.81 -11.36
CA VAL A 153 42.80 -1.47 -11.01
C VAL A 153 43.68 -1.36 -12.27
N ASP A 154 43.57 -2.32 -13.17
CA ASP A 154 44.36 -2.37 -14.40
C ASP A 154 43.97 -1.25 -15.38
N ALA A 155 42.67 -1.06 -15.63
CA ALA A 155 42.15 -0.10 -16.60
C ALA A 155 42.40 1.36 -16.21
N HIS A 156 42.34 1.67 -14.91
CA HIS A 156 42.57 3.02 -14.39
C HIS A 156 43.99 3.23 -13.85
N HIS A 157 44.87 2.24 -13.99
CA HIS A 157 46.25 2.27 -13.50
C HIS A 157 46.34 2.70 -12.03
N ILE A 158 45.50 2.11 -11.18
CA ILE A 158 45.42 2.47 -9.77
C ILE A 158 46.60 1.86 -9.02
N ASP A 159 47.45 2.72 -8.47
CA ASP A 159 48.52 2.31 -7.55
C ASP A 159 47.91 1.82 -6.23
N ILE A 160 47.95 0.51 -6.00
CA ILE A 160 47.46 -0.18 -4.82
C ILE A 160 48.42 -1.27 -4.39
N ASP A 161 48.59 -1.43 -3.08
CA ASP A 161 49.37 -2.53 -2.51
C ASP A 161 48.74 -3.90 -2.88
N PRO A 162 49.50 -4.85 -3.44
CA PRO A 162 48.96 -6.16 -3.84
C PRO A 162 48.35 -6.97 -2.70
N SER A 163 48.86 -6.82 -1.46
CA SER A 163 48.32 -7.54 -0.30
C SER A 163 46.98 -6.95 0.13
N MET A 164 46.84 -5.62 0.12
CA MET A 164 45.58 -4.91 0.35
C MET A 164 44.52 -5.32 -0.68
N LEU A 165 44.88 -5.33 -1.98
CA LEU A 165 43.97 -5.73 -3.06
C LEU A 165 43.51 -7.18 -2.87
N LYS A 166 44.44 -8.09 -2.56
CA LYS A 166 44.11 -9.49 -2.30
C LYS A 166 43.16 -9.65 -1.12
N ASN A 167 43.47 -9.03 0.02
CA ASN A 167 42.65 -9.12 1.22
C ASN A 167 41.25 -8.54 1.01
N ALA A 168 41.13 -7.43 0.27
CA ALA A 168 39.82 -6.87 -0.07
C ALA A 168 38.98 -7.85 -0.92
N LYS A 169 39.59 -8.52 -1.91
CA LYS A 169 38.93 -9.56 -2.71
C LYS A 169 38.52 -10.77 -1.86
N ASP A 170 39.39 -11.21 -0.96
CA ASP A 170 39.08 -12.30 -0.03
C ASP A 170 37.93 -11.93 0.93
N MET A 171 37.80 -10.66 1.33
CA MET A 171 36.66 -10.15 2.12
C MET A 171 35.35 -10.14 1.34
N VAL A 172 35.37 -9.78 0.05
CA VAL A 172 34.18 -9.85 -0.82
C VAL A 172 33.70 -11.30 -0.99
N LEU A 173 34.63 -12.25 -1.08
CA LEU A 173 34.32 -13.68 -1.19
C LEU A 173 34.00 -14.37 0.15
N ALA A 174 34.05 -13.67 1.29
CA ALA A 174 34.01 -14.29 2.62
C ALA A 174 32.71 -15.04 2.94
N SER A 175 31.59 -14.68 2.29
CA SER A 175 30.31 -15.39 2.38
C SER A 175 30.09 -16.44 1.29
N SER A 176 30.99 -16.55 0.30
CA SER A 176 30.88 -17.47 -0.82
C SER A 176 31.42 -18.87 -0.48
N GLU A 177 31.08 -19.88 -1.28
CA GLU A 177 31.63 -21.24 -1.14
C GLU A 177 33.15 -21.29 -1.34
N ASN A 178 33.71 -20.29 -2.02
CA ASN A 178 35.13 -20.16 -2.35
C ASN A 178 35.95 -19.37 -1.31
N ALA A 179 35.39 -19.11 -0.12
CA ALA A 179 36.06 -18.37 0.93
C ALA A 179 37.43 -18.96 1.33
N SER A 180 38.46 -18.11 1.40
CA SER A 180 39.80 -18.51 1.85
C SER A 180 39.78 -18.92 3.33
N LYS A 181 40.32 -20.11 3.65
CA LYS A 181 40.44 -20.61 5.04
C LYS A 181 41.64 -20.03 5.81
N LYS A 182 42.51 -19.28 5.14
CA LYS A 182 43.72 -18.70 5.72
C LYS A 182 43.67 -17.20 5.59
N SER A 183 43.30 -16.53 6.67
CA SER A 183 43.47 -15.09 6.85
C SER A 183 43.94 -14.81 8.28
N GLU A 184 44.85 -13.84 8.41
CA GLU A 184 45.14 -13.18 9.68
C GLU A 184 44.02 -12.17 9.97
N LYS A 185 43.73 -11.92 11.25
CA LYS A 185 42.66 -11.00 11.71
C LYS A 185 41.30 -11.34 11.08
N LYS A 186 40.82 -12.56 11.29
CA LYS A 186 39.60 -13.06 10.65
C LYS A 186 38.35 -12.26 11.00
N PHE A 187 38.32 -11.58 12.16
CA PHE A 187 37.19 -10.71 12.53
C PHE A 187 36.95 -9.59 11.50
N LEU A 188 37.95 -9.15 10.73
CA LEU A 188 37.77 -8.14 9.68
C LEU A 188 36.88 -8.65 8.53
N TYR A 189 36.88 -9.95 8.27
CA TYR A 189 36.08 -10.60 7.24
C TYR A 189 34.62 -10.75 7.64
N ASP A 190 34.31 -10.59 8.93
CA ASP A 190 32.94 -10.59 9.46
C ASP A 190 32.23 -9.23 9.21
N ILE A 191 32.95 -8.18 8.77
CA ILE A 191 32.39 -6.82 8.65
C ILE A 191 31.56 -6.66 7.36
N VAL A 192 32.13 -6.98 6.20
CA VAL A 192 31.53 -6.67 4.89
C VAL A 192 30.60 -7.78 4.40
N ALA A 193 31.05 -9.04 4.47
CA ALA A 193 30.29 -10.20 3.98
C ALA A 193 30.46 -11.38 4.94
N ASN A 194 29.56 -11.50 5.92
CA ASN A 194 29.75 -12.41 7.03
C ASN A 194 29.23 -13.83 6.72
N GLY A 195 30.09 -14.70 6.21
CA GLY A 195 29.75 -16.12 5.98
C GLY A 195 29.47 -16.93 7.25
N ARG A 196 29.98 -16.51 8.43
CA ARG A 196 29.88 -17.29 9.67
C ARG A 196 28.51 -17.23 10.33
N ASN A 197 27.94 -16.03 10.42
CA ASN A 197 26.66 -15.81 11.10
C ASN A 197 25.68 -14.92 10.34
N GLY A 198 26.11 -14.28 9.24
CA GLY A 198 25.24 -13.48 8.37
C GLY A 198 24.91 -12.07 8.90
N ILE A 199 25.65 -11.56 9.89
CA ILE A 199 25.56 -10.16 10.33
C ILE A 199 26.73 -9.38 9.75
N ASP A 200 26.43 -8.47 8.83
CA ASP A 200 27.39 -7.63 8.13
C ASP A 200 26.78 -6.25 7.79
N VAL A 201 27.65 -5.30 7.45
CA VAL A 201 27.26 -3.93 7.15
C VAL A 201 26.51 -3.79 5.82
N ASP A 202 26.66 -4.74 4.90
CA ASP A 202 25.83 -4.84 3.69
C ASP A 202 24.34 -4.90 4.06
N LYS A 203 23.96 -5.84 4.94
CA LYS A 203 22.59 -5.96 5.46
C LYS A 203 22.12 -4.73 6.21
N PHE A 204 23.02 -4.06 6.92
CA PHE A 204 22.66 -2.85 7.65
C PHE A 204 22.25 -1.72 6.71
N ASP A 205 22.97 -1.53 5.60
CA ASP A 205 22.63 -0.53 4.60
C ASP A 205 21.35 -0.91 3.86
N TYR A 206 21.31 -2.08 3.21
CA TYR A 206 20.22 -2.37 2.27
C TYR A 206 18.87 -2.46 2.99
N ILE A 207 18.81 -3.01 4.21
CA ILE A 207 17.53 -3.12 4.93
C ILE A 207 16.96 -1.74 5.20
N VAL A 208 17.78 -0.77 5.62
CA VAL A 208 17.30 0.59 5.92
C VAL A 208 17.01 1.35 4.62
N ARG A 209 17.90 1.26 3.64
CA ARG A 209 17.78 1.95 2.35
C ARG A 209 16.56 1.47 1.57
N ASP A 210 16.40 0.17 1.42
CA ASP A 210 15.29 -0.43 0.68
C ASP A 210 13.95 -0.17 1.37
N SER A 211 13.89 -0.29 2.70
CA SER A 211 12.68 0.04 3.46
C SER A 211 12.26 1.49 3.19
N ARG A 212 13.21 2.42 3.31
CA ARG A 212 12.97 3.85 3.06
C ARG A 212 12.51 4.11 1.63
N ALA A 213 13.20 3.54 0.63
CA ALA A 213 12.88 3.73 -0.77
C ALA A 213 11.49 3.16 -1.15
N CYS A 214 11.07 2.08 -0.48
CA CYS A 214 9.76 1.47 -0.67
C CYS A 214 8.63 2.11 0.16
N GLY A 215 8.94 3.09 1.02
CA GLY A 215 7.96 3.70 1.92
C GLY A 215 7.52 2.79 3.08
N LEU A 216 8.36 1.82 3.46
CA LEU A 216 8.11 0.88 4.56
C LEU A 216 8.84 1.33 5.83
N GLY A 217 8.22 1.08 6.99
CA GLY A 217 8.85 1.30 8.28
C GLY A 217 9.96 0.27 8.55
N CYS A 218 11.14 0.71 8.98
CA CYS A 218 12.22 -0.16 9.42
C CYS A 218 12.39 -0.10 10.94
N ASN A 219 12.13 -1.22 11.62
CA ASN A 219 12.23 -1.33 13.08
C ASN A 219 13.61 -1.81 13.56
N PHE A 220 14.56 -2.02 12.65
CA PHE A 220 15.91 -2.46 12.95
C PHE A 220 16.85 -1.26 13.15
N GLN A 221 17.58 -1.26 14.27
CA GLN A 221 18.53 -0.20 14.65
C GLN A 221 19.93 -0.80 14.71
N PHE A 222 20.69 -0.68 13.62
CA PHE A 222 22.03 -1.26 13.50
C PHE A 222 23.05 -0.58 14.41
N GLN A 223 22.87 0.70 14.76
CA GLN A 223 23.80 1.47 15.60
C GLN A 223 24.05 0.76 16.94
N ARG A 224 22.99 0.21 17.54
CA ARG A 224 23.09 -0.53 18.79
C ARG A 224 24.01 -1.75 18.70
N LEU A 225 24.00 -2.47 17.58
CA LEU A 225 24.90 -3.62 17.38
C LEU A 225 26.33 -3.16 17.08
N MET A 226 26.50 -2.10 16.27
CA MET A 226 27.82 -1.56 15.95
C MET A 226 28.52 -0.98 17.18
N GLU A 227 27.79 -0.32 18.08
CA GLU A 227 28.34 0.28 19.30
C GLU A 227 28.76 -0.75 20.35
N THR A 228 28.11 -1.93 20.40
CA THR A 228 28.36 -2.93 21.46
C THR A 228 29.16 -4.15 21.00
N MET A 229 29.47 -4.26 19.71
CA MET A 229 30.25 -5.39 19.19
C MET A 229 31.68 -5.42 19.75
N ARG A 230 32.20 -6.63 19.94
CA ARG A 230 33.54 -6.90 20.47
C ARG A 230 34.15 -8.09 19.74
N VAL A 231 35.47 -8.12 19.59
CA VAL A 231 36.19 -9.30 19.08
C VAL A 231 36.61 -10.20 20.25
N ILE A 232 36.24 -11.48 20.17
CA ILE A 232 36.66 -12.54 21.11
C ILE A 232 37.07 -13.77 20.29
N ASP A 233 38.30 -14.25 20.50
CA ASP A 233 38.96 -15.29 19.70
C ASP A 233 38.85 -15.07 18.18
N ASP A 234 39.20 -13.86 17.72
CA ASP A 234 39.27 -13.50 16.29
C ASP A 234 37.91 -13.59 15.54
N GLU A 235 36.81 -13.38 16.25
CA GLU A 235 35.44 -13.33 15.72
C GLU A 235 34.66 -12.15 16.32
N ILE A 236 33.83 -11.49 15.51
CA ILE A 236 32.92 -10.44 16.02
C ILE A 236 31.78 -11.11 16.80
N CYS A 237 31.69 -10.74 18.08
CA CYS A 237 30.69 -11.19 19.04
C CYS A 237 29.81 -10.02 19.50
N TYR A 238 28.58 -10.34 19.90
CA TYR A 238 27.58 -9.33 20.32
C TYR A 238 27.17 -9.52 21.78
N ARG A 239 26.64 -8.49 22.42
CA ARG A 239 26.15 -8.63 23.80
C ARG A 239 24.90 -9.51 23.85
N ALA A 240 24.82 -10.43 24.81
CA ALA A 240 23.68 -11.34 24.96
C ALA A 240 22.34 -10.58 25.12
N ASN A 241 22.35 -9.43 25.79
CA ASN A 241 21.16 -8.57 25.95
C ASN A 241 20.66 -7.94 24.64
N ASP A 242 21.46 -7.96 23.57
CA ASP A 242 21.11 -7.40 22.26
C ASP A 242 20.47 -8.45 21.31
N TYR A 243 20.17 -9.66 21.81
CA TYR A 243 19.56 -10.74 21.03
C TYR A 243 18.28 -10.30 20.29
N LEU A 244 17.49 -9.39 20.87
CA LEU A 244 16.26 -8.90 20.25
C LEU A 244 16.55 -8.00 19.05
N THR A 245 17.62 -7.21 19.09
CA THR A 245 18.08 -6.38 17.96
C THR A 245 18.57 -7.25 16.82
N ILE A 246 19.31 -8.32 17.15
CA ILE A 246 19.73 -9.35 16.19
C ILE A 246 18.51 -10.04 15.56
N HIS A 247 17.53 -10.44 16.37
CA HIS A 247 16.29 -11.01 15.85
C HIS A 247 15.56 -10.03 14.91
N LYS A 248 15.49 -8.73 15.28
CA LYS A 248 14.89 -7.68 14.45
C LYS A 248 15.60 -7.50 13.11
N LEU A 249 16.92 -7.68 13.03
CA LEU A 249 17.66 -7.66 11.77
C LEU A 249 17.12 -8.74 10.81
N PHE A 250 17.13 -9.99 11.24
CA PHE A 250 16.70 -11.11 10.39
C PHE A 250 15.20 -11.09 10.11
N ALA A 251 14.38 -10.66 11.08
CA ALA A 251 12.95 -10.48 10.89
C ALA A 251 12.64 -9.38 9.86
N SER A 252 13.33 -8.23 9.93
CA SER A 252 13.15 -7.13 8.96
C SER A 252 13.59 -7.57 7.57
N ARG A 253 14.69 -8.32 7.45
CA ARG A 253 15.09 -8.94 6.18
C ARG A 253 14.00 -9.86 5.63
N ALA A 254 13.48 -10.79 6.45
CA ALA A 254 12.45 -11.72 6.01
C ALA A 254 11.16 -11.00 5.59
N ASP A 255 10.79 -9.92 6.28
CA ASP A 255 9.66 -9.07 5.91
C ASP A 255 9.88 -8.36 4.56
N MET A 256 11.07 -7.79 4.33
CA MET A 256 11.44 -7.21 3.03
C MET A 256 11.38 -8.24 1.89
N HIS A 257 11.83 -9.48 2.13
CA HIS A 257 11.67 -10.56 1.16
C HIS A 257 10.20 -10.87 0.90
N ARG A 258 9.37 -10.96 1.94
CA ARG A 258 7.94 -11.31 1.83
C ARG A 258 7.13 -10.23 1.13
N THR A 259 7.41 -8.97 1.43
CA THR A 259 6.61 -7.81 1.01
C THR A 259 7.12 -7.22 -0.30
N VAL A 260 8.43 -7.07 -0.46
CA VAL A 260 9.04 -6.31 -1.57
C VAL A 260 9.72 -7.24 -2.58
N TYR A 261 10.81 -7.90 -2.18
CA TYR A 261 11.70 -8.59 -3.15
C TYR A 261 11.03 -9.77 -3.86
N THR A 262 10.00 -10.36 -3.25
CA THR A 262 9.26 -11.51 -3.80
C THR A 262 7.81 -11.17 -4.14
N HIS A 263 7.47 -9.88 -4.22
CA HIS A 263 6.13 -9.40 -4.56
C HIS A 263 5.65 -10.01 -5.90
N ALA A 264 4.43 -10.53 -5.93
CA ALA A 264 3.93 -11.33 -7.06
C ALA A 264 3.95 -10.59 -8.40
N LYS A 265 3.61 -9.29 -8.42
CA LYS A 265 3.69 -8.49 -9.65
C LYS A 265 5.14 -8.23 -10.09
N VAL A 266 6.06 -8.02 -9.15
CA VAL A 266 7.49 -7.82 -9.46
C VAL A 266 8.04 -9.08 -10.10
N LYS A 267 7.79 -10.24 -9.48
CA LYS A 267 8.19 -11.54 -10.01
C LYS A 267 7.58 -11.84 -11.38
N ALA A 268 6.32 -11.47 -11.63
CA ALA A 268 5.73 -11.60 -12.96
C ALA A 268 6.49 -10.80 -14.03
N MET A 269 6.90 -9.56 -13.71
CA MET A 269 7.70 -8.73 -14.63
C MET A 269 9.11 -9.27 -14.81
N GLU A 270 9.77 -9.70 -13.72
CA GLU A 270 11.09 -10.34 -13.79
C GLU A 270 11.07 -11.58 -14.69
N LEU A 271 10.06 -12.44 -14.55
CA LEU A 271 9.89 -13.63 -15.40
C LEU A 271 9.73 -13.25 -16.89
N MET A 272 8.97 -12.19 -17.19
CA MET A 272 8.83 -11.70 -18.56
C MET A 272 10.13 -11.09 -19.11
N VAL A 273 10.89 -10.39 -18.27
CA VAL A 273 12.20 -9.87 -18.67
C VAL A 273 13.20 -11.00 -18.87
N VAL A 274 13.22 -12.01 -18.01
CA VAL A 274 14.05 -13.21 -18.20
C VAL A 274 13.72 -13.89 -19.52
N ASP A 275 12.43 -14.06 -19.87
CA ASP A 275 12.02 -14.60 -21.15
C ASP A 275 12.48 -13.71 -22.32
N ALA A 276 12.37 -12.37 -22.20
CA ALA A 276 12.83 -11.43 -23.21
C ALA A 276 14.37 -11.46 -23.40
N LEU A 277 15.14 -11.48 -22.31
CA LEU A 277 16.60 -11.58 -22.37
C LEU A 277 17.05 -12.92 -22.93
N THR A 278 16.34 -14.02 -22.62
CA THR A 278 16.63 -15.34 -23.18
C THR A 278 16.45 -15.34 -24.70
N LEU A 279 15.39 -14.70 -25.21
CA LEU A 279 15.17 -14.54 -26.65
C LEU A 279 16.19 -13.61 -27.32
N ALA A 280 16.70 -12.60 -26.61
CA ALA A 280 17.69 -11.66 -27.11
C ALA A 280 19.15 -12.12 -26.94
N ASN A 281 19.39 -13.23 -26.22
CA ASN A 281 20.72 -13.64 -25.77
C ASN A 281 21.71 -13.78 -26.92
N ASP A 282 21.34 -14.54 -27.96
CA ASP A 282 22.26 -14.91 -29.03
C ASP A 282 22.62 -13.72 -29.91
N GLU A 283 21.67 -12.80 -30.11
CA GLU A 283 21.86 -11.61 -30.94
C GLU A 283 22.64 -10.50 -30.23
N LEU A 284 22.47 -10.38 -28.91
CA LEU A 284 23.17 -9.37 -28.10
C LEU A 284 24.44 -9.91 -27.42
N GLY A 285 24.69 -11.22 -27.48
CA GLY A 285 25.86 -11.85 -26.84
C GLY A 285 25.85 -11.76 -25.31
N ILE A 286 24.66 -11.68 -24.68
CA ILE A 286 24.52 -11.33 -23.25
C ILE A 286 25.29 -12.30 -22.35
N SER A 287 25.10 -13.61 -22.55
CA SER A 287 25.80 -14.63 -21.75
C SER A 287 27.28 -14.72 -22.06
N ALA A 288 27.73 -14.32 -23.26
CA ALA A 288 29.15 -14.34 -23.61
C ALA A 288 29.94 -13.25 -22.90
N SER A 289 29.33 -12.08 -22.67
CA SER A 289 29.95 -10.94 -21.99
C SER A 289 30.28 -11.21 -20.53
N ILE A 290 29.67 -12.21 -19.87
CA ILE A 290 29.92 -12.51 -18.45
C ILE A 290 31.29 -13.15 -18.19
N HIS A 291 32.03 -13.53 -19.22
CA HIS A 291 33.35 -14.15 -19.06
C HIS A 291 34.47 -13.11 -19.00
N GLU A 292 34.28 -11.96 -19.64
CA GLU A 292 35.30 -10.92 -19.80
C GLU A 292 34.86 -9.62 -19.09
N PRO A 293 35.56 -9.17 -18.03
CA PRO A 293 35.22 -7.93 -17.31
C PRO A 293 35.09 -6.71 -18.22
N SER A 294 35.93 -6.63 -19.27
CA SER A 294 35.95 -5.55 -20.27
C SER A 294 34.70 -5.46 -21.14
N GLU A 295 33.93 -6.54 -21.25
CA GLU A 295 32.63 -6.57 -21.92
C GLU A 295 31.47 -6.55 -20.91
N PHE A 296 31.65 -7.21 -19.75
CA PHE A 296 30.63 -7.27 -18.70
C PHE A 296 30.22 -5.89 -18.18
N TRP A 297 31.18 -4.98 -17.97
CA TRP A 297 30.87 -3.65 -17.41
C TRP A 297 29.94 -2.80 -18.29
N LYS A 298 29.83 -3.13 -19.59
CA LYS A 298 28.94 -2.47 -20.55
C LYS A 298 27.49 -2.97 -20.44
N LEU A 299 27.23 -4.02 -19.66
CA LEU A 299 25.90 -4.56 -19.44
C LEU A 299 25.24 -3.93 -18.21
N ASP A 300 24.19 -3.16 -18.46
CA ASP A 300 23.37 -2.52 -17.43
C ASP A 300 21.86 -2.66 -17.73
N ASP A 301 21.01 -1.98 -16.95
CA ASP A 301 19.56 -1.98 -17.12
C ASP A 301 19.11 -1.39 -18.49
N SER A 302 19.97 -0.64 -19.19
CA SER A 302 19.67 -0.04 -20.50
C SER A 302 19.48 -1.09 -21.60
N ILE A 303 19.89 -2.34 -21.37
CA ILE A 303 19.67 -3.47 -22.28
C ILE A 303 18.19 -3.62 -22.67
N LEU A 304 17.25 -3.31 -21.75
CA LEU A 304 15.83 -3.31 -22.10
C LEU A 304 15.50 -2.23 -23.12
N LYS A 305 16.09 -1.05 -22.99
CA LYS A 305 15.91 0.03 -23.97
C LYS A 305 16.54 -0.33 -25.30
N GLN A 306 17.72 -0.96 -25.29
CA GLN A 306 18.39 -1.46 -26.49
C GLN A 306 17.52 -2.45 -27.28
N ILE A 307 16.90 -3.43 -26.60
CA ILE A 307 15.97 -4.37 -27.24
C ILE A 307 14.71 -3.64 -27.73
N GLU A 308 14.17 -2.72 -26.92
CA GLU A 308 12.95 -1.95 -27.23
C GLU A 308 13.10 -1.10 -28.51
N THR A 309 14.26 -0.47 -28.69
CA THR A 309 14.52 0.46 -29.82
C THR A 309 15.18 -0.19 -31.03
N SER A 310 15.58 -1.46 -30.95
CA SER A 310 16.23 -2.14 -32.07
C SER A 310 15.23 -2.43 -33.19
N ASP A 311 15.67 -2.26 -34.45
CA ASP A 311 14.90 -2.61 -35.65
C ASP A 311 15.16 -4.05 -36.13
N LYS A 312 16.08 -4.78 -35.48
CA LYS A 312 16.44 -6.15 -35.85
C LYS A 312 15.25 -7.11 -35.72
N GLN A 313 15.07 -7.97 -36.72
CA GLN A 313 13.94 -8.88 -36.78
C GLN A 313 14.08 -10.02 -35.75
N GLU A 314 15.33 -10.39 -35.45
CA GLU A 314 15.73 -11.38 -34.45
C GLU A 314 15.29 -10.98 -33.03
N LEU A 315 15.21 -9.69 -32.74
CA LEU A 315 14.80 -9.16 -31.44
C LEU A 315 13.30 -8.91 -31.33
N LYS A 316 12.50 -9.24 -32.36
CA LYS A 316 11.07 -8.90 -32.40
C LYS A 316 10.30 -9.49 -31.22
N ASP A 317 10.48 -10.78 -30.94
CA ASP A 317 9.71 -11.45 -29.88
C ASP A 317 10.09 -10.95 -28.47
N ALA A 318 11.39 -10.68 -28.26
CA ALA A 318 11.89 -10.05 -27.03
C ALA A 318 11.30 -8.63 -26.87
N ARG A 319 11.29 -7.83 -27.94
CA ARG A 319 10.71 -6.49 -27.98
C ARG A 319 9.21 -6.51 -27.69
N ASP A 320 8.47 -7.47 -28.24
CA ASP A 320 7.03 -7.61 -28.00
C ASP A 320 6.73 -7.90 -26.51
N LEU A 321 7.55 -8.72 -25.84
CA LEU A 321 7.44 -8.94 -24.38
C LEU A 321 7.70 -7.66 -23.58
N ILE A 322 8.72 -6.88 -23.94
CA ILE A 322 9.02 -5.60 -23.27
C ILE A 322 7.86 -4.61 -23.46
N LEU A 323 7.30 -4.51 -24.67
CA LEU A 323 6.14 -3.66 -24.94
C LEU A 323 4.90 -4.09 -24.14
N ARG A 324 4.69 -5.40 -23.94
CA ARG A 324 3.65 -5.90 -23.03
C ARG A 324 3.86 -5.45 -21.59
N ILE A 325 5.09 -5.51 -21.09
CA ILE A 325 5.44 -5.00 -19.75
C ILE A 325 5.11 -3.50 -19.64
N ARG A 326 5.46 -2.69 -20.66
CA ARG A 326 5.13 -1.25 -20.71
C ARG A 326 3.63 -0.98 -20.67
N ARG A 327 2.83 -1.80 -21.37
CA ARG A 327 1.35 -1.71 -21.39
C ARG A 327 0.68 -2.33 -20.17
N ARG A 328 1.46 -2.86 -19.22
CA ARG A 328 0.96 -3.57 -18.04
C ARG A 328 0.19 -4.85 -18.34
N ASP A 329 0.39 -5.41 -19.53
CA ASP A 329 -0.09 -6.74 -19.91
C ASP A 329 0.90 -7.81 -19.41
N LEU A 330 0.85 -8.07 -18.10
CA LEU A 330 1.79 -8.92 -17.39
C LEU A 330 1.32 -10.38 -17.34
N TYR A 331 2.27 -11.30 -17.11
CA TYR A 331 1.93 -12.65 -16.65
C TYR A 331 1.03 -12.59 -15.41
N ARG A 332 -0.03 -13.38 -15.42
CA ARG A 332 -1.10 -13.28 -14.44
C ARG A 332 -0.87 -14.27 -13.33
N TYR A 333 -0.80 -13.76 -12.11
CA TYR A 333 -0.80 -14.58 -10.90
C TYR A 333 -2.06 -15.45 -10.87
N CYS A 334 -1.88 -16.76 -10.71
CA CYS A 334 -2.99 -17.72 -10.66
C CYS A 334 -3.28 -18.14 -9.22
N ASN A 335 -2.25 -18.64 -8.53
CA ASN A 335 -2.39 -19.19 -7.18
C ASN A 335 -1.01 -19.37 -6.50
N GLU A 336 -1.00 -19.57 -5.18
CA GLU A 336 0.20 -19.92 -4.40
C GLU A 336 -0.16 -20.77 -3.18
N TYR A 337 0.80 -21.55 -2.68
CA TYR A 337 0.71 -22.19 -1.38
C TYR A 337 2.07 -22.17 -0.65
N ILE A 338 2.01 -22.25 0.67
CA ILE A 338 3.19 -22.43 1.52
C ILE A 338 3.36 -23.94 1.71
N VAL A 339 4.55 -24.45 1.40
CA VAL A 339 4.87 -25.87 1.55
C VAL A 339 4.74 -26.25 3.04
N PRO A 340 3.93 -27.28 3.38
CA PRO A 340 3.78 -27.72 4.76
C PRO A 340 5.14 -28.06 5.40
N LYS A 341 5.28 -27.74 6.69
CA LYS A 341 6.55 -27.88 7.42
C LYS A 341 7.13 -29.29 7.31
N ASP A 342 6.28 -30.30 7.44
CA ASP A 342 6.67 -31.72 7.42
C ASP A 342 7.19 -32.19 6.04
N ASN A 343 6.96 -31.41 4.99
CA ASN A 343 7.33 -31.74 3.61
C ASN A 343 8.56 -30.96 3.12
N LEU A 344 9.11 -30.04 3.91
CA LEU A 344 10.22 -29.16 3.47
C LEU A 344 11.52 -29.93 3.21
N GLU A 345 11.86 -30.90 4.07
CA GLU A 345 13.10 -31.69 3.92
C GLU A 345 13.09 -32.57 2.67
N ASN A 346 11.91 -33.06 2.26
CA ASN A 346 11.72 -33.95 1.12
C ASN A 346 11.12 -33.24 -0.10
N PHE A 347 11.19 -31.91 -0.14
CA PHE A 347 10.59 -31.15 -1.22
C PHE A 347 11.32 -31.40 -2.54
N LYS A 348 10.54 -31.71 -3.58
CA LYS A 348 11.03 -31.82 -4.96
C LYS A 348 10.66 -30.57 -5.72
N GLU A 349 11.57 -30.10 -6.57
CA GLU A 349 11.32 -28.97 -7.44
C GLU A 349 10.10 -29.25 -8.34
N ILE A 350 9.21 -28.27 -8.43
CA ILE A 350 7.94 -28.38 -9.15
C ILE A 350 8.09 -27.67 -10.49
N THR A 351 7.82 -28.40 -11.56
CA THR A 351 7.94 -27.90 -12.93
C THR A 351 6.58 -27.47 -13.49
N SER A 352 6.59 -26.67 -14.57
CA SER A 352 5.37 -26.35 -15.33
C SER A 352 4.70 -27.63 -15.84
N GLN A 353 5.48 -28.65 -16.19
CA GLN A 353 4.98 -29.95 -16.65
C GLN A 353 4.18 -30.68 -15.56
N ASP A 354 4.60 -30.64 -14.30
CA ASP A 354 3.87 -31.26 -13.18
C ASP A 354 2.46 -30.67 -13.01
N ILE A 355 2.34 -29.35 -13.24
CA ILE A 355 1.06 -28.64 -13.17
C ILE A 355 0.18 -29.01 -14.38
N VAL A 356 0.76 -29.03 -15.58
CA VAL A 356 0.05 -29.40 -16.81
C VAL A 356 -0.44 -30.86 -16.77
N CYS A 357 0.35 -31.79 -16.24
CA CYS A 357 -0.02 -33.19 -16.00
C CYS A 357 -1.15 -33.35 -14.96
N SER A 358 -1.45 -32.31 -14.20
CA SER A 358 -2.52 -32.29 -13.19
C SER A 358 -3.83 -31.65 -13.69
N GLN A 359 -3.90 -31.26 -14.96
CA GLN A 359 -5.13 -30.78 -15.57
C GLN A 359 -6.20 -31.89 -15.67
N ILE A 360 -7.47 -31.55 -15.43
CA ILE A 360 -8.61 -32.46 -15.64
C ILE A 360 -9.52 -31.84 -16.70
N ASN A 361 -9.71 -32.55 -17.80
CA ASN A 361 -10.43 -32.05 -18.98
C ASN A 361 -11.95 -32.19 -18.80
N TYR A 362 -12.60 -31.16 -18.24
CA TYR A 362 -14.06 -31.03 -18.16
C TYR A 362 -14.60 -30.02 -19.20
N GLY A 363 -14.10 -30.07 -20.44
CA GLY A 363 -14.53 -29.15 -21.51
C GLY A 363 -13.94 -27.73 -21.44
N GLY A 364 -12.84 -27.53 -20.71
CA GLY A 364 -12.08 -26.27 -20.66
C GLY A 364 -10.90 -26.22 -21.65
N PRO A 365 -10.16 -25.11 -21.71
CA PRO A 365 -8.96 -25.00 -22.55
C PRO A 365 -7.87 -25.97 -22.08
N THR A 366 -7.22 -26.65 -23.04
CA THR A 366 -6.08 -27.55 -22.77
C THR A 366 -4.83 -26.73 -22.49
N LEU A 367 -4.19 -26.97 -21.35
CA LEU A 367 -2.97 -26.28 -20.95
C LEU A 367 -1.75 -26.94 -21.58
N LYS A 368 -0.79 -26.13 -22.03
CA LYS A 368 0.56 -26.56 -22.42
C LYS A 368 1.60 -26.04 -21.44
N GLU A 369 2.79 -26.62 -21.46
CA GLU A 369 3.92 -26.20 -20.63
C GLU A 369 4.29 -24.73 -20.84
N GLU A 370 4.24 -24.27 -22.10
CA GLU A 370 4.49 -22.87 -22.49
C GLU A 370 3.53 -21.86 -21.86
N ASP A 371 2.34 -22.29 -21.42
CA ASP A 371 1.31 -21.41 -20.85
C ASP A 371 1.48 -21.14 -19.35
N VAL A 372 2.31 -21.95 -18.67
CA VAL A 372 2.44 -22.00 -17.21
C VAL A 372 3.86 -21.62 -16.79
N VAL A 373 3.97 -20.78 -15.75
CA VAL A 373 5.24 -20.48 -15.11
C VAL A 373 5.14 -20.79 -13.63
N VAL A 374 6.02 -21.65 -13.14
CA VAL A 374 6.18 -21.95 -11.70
C VAL A 374 7.33 -21.13 -11.15
N ASN A 375 7.11 -20.49 -10.01
CA ASN A 375 8.11 -19.72 -9.30
C ASN A 375 8.14 -20.16 -7.84
N ILE A 376 9.29 -20.69 -7.41
CA ILE A 376 9.50 -21.18 -6.04
C ILE A 376 10.30 -20.12 -5.29
N VAL A 377 9.75 -19.65 -4.18
CA VAL A 377 10.35 -18.62 -3.34
C VAL A 377 10.74 -19.24 -2.01
N LYS A 378 12.02 -19.10 -1.64
CA LYS A 378 12.53 -19.43 -0.32
C LYS A 378 12.77 -18.15 0.46
N ILE A 379 12.19 -18.05 1.65
CA ILE A 379 12.40 -16.94 2.59
C ILE A 379 12.90 -17.55 3.89
N ASP A 380 14.04 -17.09 4.40
CA ASP A 380 14.56 -17.58 5.67
C ASP A 380 15.20 -16.46 6.49
N LEU A 381 15.50 -16.78 7.75
CA LEU A 381 16.29 -15.93 8.64
C LEU A 381 17.81 -16.10 8.41
N THR A 382 18.25 -16.28 7.15
CA THR A 382 19.64 -16.47 6.65
C THR A 382 20.29 -17.84 6.87
N ARG A 383 19.68 -18.74 7.66
CA ARG A 383 20.24 -20.06 7.98
C ARG A 383 19.32 -21.24 7.62
N GLY A 384 18.47 -21.05 6.61
CA GLY A 384 17.45 -22.04 6.24
C GLY A 384 16.55 -22.36 7.44
N MET A 385 16.42 -23.65 7.76
CA MET A 385 15.56 -24.11 8.87
C MET A 385 16.14 -23.82 10.27
N LYS A 386 17.44 -23.50 10.38
CA LYS A 386 18.10 -23.27 11.68
C LYS A 386 17.86 -21.84 12.17
N ASN A 387 17.76 -21.67 13.49
CA ASN A 387 17.66 -20.34 14.08
C ASN A 387 19.03 -19.63 13.99
N PRO A 388 19.11 -18.41 13.44
CA PRO A 388 20.38 -17.70 13.31
C PRO A 388 21.06 -17.45 14.67
N LEU A 389 20.30 -17.30 15.76
CA LEU A 389 20.85 -17.08 17.11
C LEU A 389 21.73 -18.24 17.61
N GLU A 390 21.54 -19.45 17.10
CA GLU A 390 22.36 -20.61 17.46
C GLU A 390 23.78 -20.54 16.86
N SER A 391 23.95 -19.77 15.78
CA SER A 391 25.23 -19.58 15.09
C SER A 391 25.98 -18.31 15.50
N ILE A 392 25.36 -17.45 16.30
CA ILE A 392 25.92 -16.16 16.70
C ILE A 392 26.58 -16.31 18.07
N MET A 393 27.84 -15.87 18.13
CA MET A 393 28.59 -15.80 19.37
C MET A 393 28.19 -14.54 20.13
N VAL A 394 27.80 -14.73 21.39
CA VAL A 394 27.45 -13.67 22.32
C VAL A 394 28.32 -13.70 23.57
N PHE A 395 28.44 -12.56 24.24
CA PHE A 395 29.09 -12.42 25.55
C PHE A 395 28.16 -11.75 26.55
N GLN A 396 28.37 -12.00 27.85
CA GLN A 396 27.47 -11.53 28.91
C GLN A 396 27.60 -10.01 29.14
N ASP A 397 28.79 -9.60 29.57
CA ASP A 397 29.14 -8.21 29.89
C ASP A 397 30.56 -7.90 29.40
N PHE A 398 30.93 -6.62 29.30
CA PHE A 398 32.20 -6.19 28.71
C PHE A 398 33.45 -6.66 29.47
N GLU A 399 33.30 -7.10 30.72
CA GLU A 399 34.37 -7.71 31.52
C GLU A 399 34.57 -9.20 31.23
N SER A 400 33.63 -9.84 30.53
CA SER A 400 33.69 -11.26 30.19
C SER A 400 34.63 -11.50 29.02
N GLU A 401 35.53 -12.47 29.13
CA GLU A 401 36.36 -12.97 28.03
C GLU A 401 35.76 -14.21 27.36
N GLU A 402 34.66 -14.74 27.91
CA GLU A 402 34.01 -15.95 27.39
C GLU A 402 32.92 -15.58 26.38
N LYS A 403 32.93 -16.28 25.23
CA LYS A 403 31.84 -16.27 24.26
C LYS A 403 31.04 -17.57 24.32
N PHE A 404 29.74 -17.47 24.10
CA PHE A 404 28.82 -18.61 24.05
C PHE A 404 27.74 -18.39 23.01
N THR A 405 26.98 -19.44 22.68
CA THR A 405 25.81 -19.33 21.78
C THR A 405 24.52 -19.46 22.56
N ILE A 406 23.45 -18.84 22.06
CA ILE A 406 22.11 -19.00 22.62
C ILE A 406 21.53 -20.33 22.07
N ARG A 407 21.83 -21.43 22.76
CA ARG A 407 21.49 -22.79 22.29
C ARG A 407 20.00 -23.13 22.30
N ASP A 408 19.22 -22.49 23.16
CA ASP A 408 17.76 -22.68 23.24
C ASP A 408 17.07 -21.32 23.27
N PRO A 409 16.88 -20.67 22.09
CA PRO A 409 16.20 -19.38 22.00
C PRO A 409 14.78 -19.42 22.56
N GLY A 410 14.11 -20.59 22.56
CA GLY A 410 12.80 -20.78 23.17
C GLY A 410 12.78 -20.57 24.69
N ARG A 411 13.93 -20.71 25.37
CA ARG A 411 14.13 -20.32 26.78
C ARG A 411 14.43 -18.84 26.97
N VAL A 412 14.81 -18.13 25.92
CA VAL A 412 15.01 -16.67 25.96
C VAL A 412 13.68 -15.95 25.78
N SER A 413 12.89 -16.35 24.79
CA SER A 413 11.53 -15.82 24.61
C SER A 413 10.65 -16.79 23.81
N HIS A 414 9.46 -17.06 24.34
CA HIS A 414 8.42 -17.85 23.66
C HIS A 414 7.79 -17.11 22.46
N MET A 415 8.10 -15.83 22.26
CA MET A 415 7.62 -15.03 21.12
C MET A 415 8.55 -15.12 19.90
N LEU A 416 9.69 -15.80 20.01
CA LEU A 416 10.56 -16.07 18.86
C LEU A 416 9.92 -17.14 17.95
N PRO A 417 10.14 -17.06 16.62
CA PRO A 417 9.54 -17.99 15.69
C PRO A 417 10.08 -19.42 15.93
N ALA A 418 9.16 -20.37 16.07
CA ALA A 418 9.49 -21.80 16.18
C ALA A 418 10.05 -22.39 14.87
N PHE A 419 9.89 -21.68 13.75
CA PHE A 419 10.33 -22.11 12.43
C PHE A 419 10.88 -20.92 11.63
N CYS A 420 12.05 -21.08 11.02
CA CYS A 420 12.85 -19.97 10.48
C CYS A 420 12.88 -19.89 8.95
N GLN A 421 12.14 -20.76 8.25
CA GLN A 421 12.09 -20.81 6.79
C GLN A 421 10.65 -20.91 6.30
N ASP A 422 10.32 -20.18 5.25
CA ASP A 422 9.14 -20.41 4.43
C ASP A 422 9.58 -20.82 3.03
N MET A 423 8.79 -21.69 2.41
CA MET A 423 8.91 -21.99 0.99
C MET A 423 7.55 -21.88 0.34
N ILE A 424 7.46 -20.99 -0.65
CA ILE A 424 6.22 -20.59 -1.29
C ILE A 424 6.29 -21.00 -2.75
N VAL A 425 5.35 -21.81 -3.20
CA VAL A 425 5.23 -22.21 -4.60
C VAL A 425 4.12 -21.36 -5.21
N ARG A 426 4.46 -20.60 -6.25
CA ARG A 426 3.56 -19.68 -6.93
C ARG A 426 3.47 -20.03 -8.40
N VAL A 427 2.26 -19.99 -8.95
CA VAL A 427 2.01 -20.23 -10.37
C VAL A 427 1.44 -19.00 -11.06
N TYR A 428 1.92 -18.77 -12.28
CA TYR A 428 1.45 -17.72 -13.17
C TYR A 428 1.02 -18.33 -14.50
N SER A 429 0.11 -17.64 -15.19
CA SER A 429 -0.21 -17.92 -16.58
C SER A 429 0.36 -16.83 -17.49
N LYS A 430 0.96 -17.24 -18.62
CA LYS A 430 1.43 -16.32 -19.65
C LYS A 430 0.29 -15.64 -20.42
N LYS A 431 -0.91 -16.24 -20.37
CA LYS A 431 -2.13 -15.83 -21.08
C LYS A 431 -3.28 -15.54 -20.10
N PRO A 432 -3.89 -14.34 -20.12
CA PRO A 432 -4.95 -13.99 -19.17
C PRO A 432 -6.17 -14.93 -19.16
N GLU A 433 -6.54 -15.46 -20.33
CA GLU A 433 -7.68 -16.37 -20.50
C GLU A 433 -7.48 -17.75 -19.86
N LEU A 434 -6.23 -18.16 -19.60
CA LEU A 434 -5.91 -19.48 -19.04
C LEU A 434 -5.80 -19.49 -17.51
N VAL A 435 -5.89 -18.34 -16.84
CA VAL A 435 -5.71 -18.21 -15.37
C VAL A 435 -6.57 -19.20 -14.60
N GLY A 436 -7.85 -19.33 -14.96
CA GLY A 436 -8.78 -20.24 -14.28
C GLY A 436 -8.40 -21.72 -14.46
N ALA A 437 -7.91 -22.09 -15.64
CA ALA A 437 -7.46 -23.46 -15.92
C ALA A 437 -6.16 -23.77 -15.18
N VAL A 438 -5.18 -22.85 -15.18
CA VAL A 438 -3.91 -23.02 -14.46
C VAL A 438 -4.14 -23.12 -12.95
N ALA A 439 -4.98 -22.24 -12.38
CA ALA A 439 -5.30 -22.30 -10.96
C ALA A 439 -5.93 -23.64 -10.56
N LYS A 440 -6.85 -24.17 -11.37
CA LYS A 440 -7.49 -25.47 -11.12
C LYS A 440 -6.52 -26.64 -11.27
N ALA A 441 -5.66 -26.62 -12.28
CA ALA A 441 -4.62 -27.64 -12.46
C ALA A 441 -3.63 -27.65 -11.27
N PHE A 442 -3.31 -26.47 -10.75
CA PHE A 442 -2.47 -26.31 -9.57
C PHE A 442 -3.14 -26.79 -8.27
N GLU A 443 -4.43 -26.51 -8.07
CA GLU A 443 -5.22 -27.07 -6.95
C GLU A 443 -5.26 -28.60 -7.01
N ASN A 444 -5.44 -29.18 -8.21
CA ASN A 444 -5.39 -30.63 -8.40
C ASN A 444 -4.01 -31.21 -8.08
N PHE A 445 -2.93 -30.52 -8.47
CA PHE A 445 -1.57 -30.90 -8.12
C PHE A 445 -1.38 -30.93 -6.59
N GLN A 446 -1.85 -29.90 -5.87
CA GLN A 446 -1.78 -29.86 -4.41
C GLN A 446 -2.54 -31.02 -3.77
N ASN A 447 -3.78 -31.28 -4.20
CA ASN A 447 -4.59 -32.37 -3.67
C ASN A 447 -3.96 -33.75 -3.93
N LYS A 448 -3.31 -33.94 -5.09
CA LYS A 448 -2.58 -35.19 -5.39
C LYS A 448 -1.32 -35.35 -4.54
N THR A 449 -0.62 -34.26 -4.26
CA THR A 449 0.68 -34.29 -3.57
C THR A 449 0.54 -34.32 -2.04
N TYR A 450 -0.41 -33.56 -1.48
CA TYR A 450 -0.56 -33.36 -0.04
C TYR A 450 -1.88 -33.92 0.52
N GLY A 451 -2.80 -34.40 -0.32
CA GLY A 451 -4.10 -34.92 0.11
C GLY A 451 -5.13 -33.85 0.48
N GLU A 452 -4.72 -32.58 0.56
CA GLU A 452 -5.59 -31.43 0.83
C GLU A 452 -5.10 -30.18 0.08
N THR A 453 -5.99 -29.20 -0.05
CA THR A 453 -5.62 -27.87 -0.55
C THR A 453 -4.95 -27.12 0.60
N THR A 454 -3.62 -27.01 0.58
CA THR A 454 -2.79 -26.45 1.67
C THR A 454 -2.94 -24.94 1.88
N GLN A 455 -3.87 -24.31 1.16
CA GLN A 455 -4.15 -22.89 1.23
C GLN A 455 -5.08 -22.55 2.40
N GLN A 456 -4.51 -22.28 3.58
CA GLN A 456 -5.29 -21.90 4.78
C GLN A 456 -5.80 -20.45 4.72
N LEU A 457 -5.02 -19.55 4.13
CA LEU A 457 -5.48 -18.20 3.79
C LEU A 457 -6.10 -18.26 2.40
N LYS A 458 -7.42 -18.47 2.33
CA LYS A 458 -8.18 -18.01 1.16
C LYS A 458 -8.03 -16.50 1.15
N PHE A 459 -7.00 -15.98 0.48
CA PHE A 459 -7.15 -14.69 -0.16
C PHE A 459 -8.45 -14.85 -0.92
N LYS A 460 -9.49 -14.08 -0.57
CA LYS A 460 -10.71 -14.02 -1.37
C LYS A 460 -10.18 -14.03 -2.79
N LYS A 461 -10.59 -15.02 -3.59
CA LYS A 461 -10.48 -14.88 -5.03
C LYS A 461 -10.80 -13.42 -5.24
N ARG A 462 -9.90 -12.66 -5.86
CA ARG A 462 -10.38 -11.62 -6.74
C ARG A 462 -11.27 -12.43 -7.69
N GLU A 463 -12.52 -12.68 -7.26
CA GLU A 463 -13.65 -12.86 -8.14
C GLU A 463 -13.40 -11.76 -9.11
N LYS A 464 -13.00 -12.26 -10.27
CA LYS A 464 -12.48 -11.53 -11.39
C LYS A 464 -12.71 -10.03 -11.18
N LEU A 465 -11.63 -9.25 -11.24
CA LEU A 465 -11.68 -8.18 -12.22
C LEU A 465 -12.03 -8.88 -13.53
N GLU A 466 -13.32 -9.17 -13.70
CA GLU A 466 -13.97 -9.19 -14.96
C GLU A 466 -13.43 -7.90 -15.54
N VAL A 467 -12.88 -8.00 -16.75
CA VAL A 467 -13.12 -6.94 -17.71
C VAL A 467 -14.45 -6.33 -17.27
N ILE A 468 -14.43 -5.14 -16.66
CA ILE A 468 -15.67 -4.46 -16.33
C ILE A 468 -16.23 -4.28 -17.73
N SER A 469 -17.07 -5.24 -18.13
CA SER A 469 -18.17 -4.99 -19.01
C SER A 469 -18.73 -3.75 -18.38
N LYS A 470 -18.51 -2.64 -19.09
CA LYS A 470 -18.93 -1.30 -18.70
C LYS A 470 -20.23 -1.48 -17.93
N GLN A 471 -20.19 -1.29 -16.61
CA GLN A 471 -21.37 -1.58 -15.80
C GLN A 471 -22.48 -0.69 -16.39
N GLU A 472 -23.72 -1.17 -16.46
CA GLU A 472 -24.78 -0.42 -17.16
C GLU A 472 -24.95 1.01 -16.63
N TRP A 473 -24.56 1.24 -15.36
CA TRP A 473 -24.56 2.55 -14.70
C TRP A 473 -23.29 3.38 -14.93
N GLU A 474 -22.20 2.82 -15.47
CA GLU A 474 -20.97 3.58 -15.78
C GLU A 474 -21.12 4.34 -17.11
N ILE A 475 -21.22 5.67 -17.00
CA ILE A 475 -21.35 6.58 -18.14
C ILE A 475 -20.05 7.37 -18.35
N ASN A 476 -19.73 7.68 -19.61
CA ASN A 476 -18.56 8.49 -19.96
C ASN A 476 -18.94 9.96 -20.09
N LEU A 477 -17.97 10.85 -19.86
CA LEU A 477 -18.13 12.31 -20.00
C LEU A 477 -18.57 12.77 -21.39
N ASP A 478 -18.26 12.02 -22.45
CA ASP A 478 -18.52 12.41 -23.85
C ASP A 478 -20.00 12.70 -24.17
N GLY A 479 -20.94 12.21 -23.34
CA GLY A 479 -22.38 12.44 -23.51
C GLY A 479 -22.98 13.54 -22.64
N ILE A 480 -22.19 14.17 -21.75
CA ILE A 480 -22.68 15.13 -20.76
C ILE A 480 -22.27 16.54 -21.19
N THR A 481 -23.26 17.45 -21.30
CA THR A 481 -23.01 18.88 -21.51
C THR A 481 -23.30 19.62 -20.21
N PHE A 482 -22.31 20.35 -19.69
CA PHE A 482 -22.47 21.18 -18.49
C PHE A 482 -23.04 22.55 -18.88
N LYS A 483 -24.08 23.00 -18.16
CA LYS A 483 -24.76 24.30 -18.39
C LYS A 483 -24.41 25.29 -17.28
N ASP A 484 -25.05 25.14 -16.11
CA ASP A 484 -24.97 26.08 -15.00
C ASP A 484 -24.38 25.43 -13.75
N LEU A 485 -23.57 26.14 -12.98
CA LEU A 485 -23.18 25.70 -11.64
C LEU A 485 -24.33 25.97 -10.66
N ILE A 486 -24.86 24.92 -10.02
CA ILE A 486 -25.96 24.97 -9.06
C ILE A 486 -25.43 25.28 -7.66
N ALA A 487 -24.39 24.56 -7.23
CA ALA A 487 -23.80 24.69 -5.91
C ALA A 487 -22.31 24.36 -5.94
N LYS A 488 -21.54 24.99 -5.06
CA LYS A 488 -20.12 24.71 -4.85
C LYS A 488 -19.86 24.60 -3.34
N ASP A 489 -19.34 23.45 -2.92
CA ASP A 489 -18.76 23.31 -1.60
C ASP A 489 -17.26 23.65 -1.68
N ASN A 490 -16.82 24.66 -0.94
CA ASN A 490 -15.45 25.16 -0.99
C ASN A 490 -14.45 24.28 -0.22
N PHE A 491 -14.89 23.38 0.66
CA PHE A 491 -13.99 22.58 1.51
C PHE A 491 -13.63 21.20 0.91
N ASP A 492 -14.60 20.54 0.28
CA ASP A 492 -14.43 19.18 -0.25
C ASP A 492 -14.27 19.10 -1.78
N GLU A 493 -14.13 20.25 -2.45
CA GLU A 493 -14.04 20.34 -3.92
C GLU A 493 -15.19 19.61 -4.62
N VAL A 494 -16.40 19.73 -4.04
CA VAL A 494 -17.64 19.19 -4.60
C VAL A 494 -18.36 20.28 -5.38
N TYR A 495 -18.72 19.96 -6.62
CA TYR A 495 -19.38 20.89 -7.54
C TYR A 495 -20.63 20.25 -8.14
N ASP A 496 -21.78 20.89 -7.95
CA ASP A 496 -23.03 20.48 -8.57
C ASP A 496 -23.32 21.33 -9.80
N TYR A 497 -23.42 20.68 -10.95
CA TYR A 497 -23.74 21.33 -12.21
C TYR A 497 -25.10 20.87 -12.73
N LYS A 498 -25.86 21.81 -13.29
CA LYS A 498 -26.95 21.48 -14.20
C LYS A 498 -26.34 21.13 -15.55
N GLY A 499 -26.77 20.03 -16.14
CA GLY A 499 -26.32 19.61 -17.46
C GLY A 499 -27.42 18.98 -18.29
N SER A 500 -27.05 18.48 -19.45
CA SER A 500 -27.90 17.62 -20.28
C SER A 500 -27.15 16.36 -20.69
N TYR A 501 -27.82 15.21 -20.59
CA TYR A 501 -27.33 13.91 -21.01
C TYR A 501 -28.42 13.22 -21.85
N ASN A 502 -28.12 12.85 -23.10
CA ASN A 502 -29.08 12.27 -24.06
C ASN A 502 -30.42 13.05 -24.16
N ASP A 503 -30.34 14.37 -24.32
CA ASP A 503 -31.49 15.31 -24.38
C ASP A 503 -32.40 15.35 -23.12
N GLN A 504 -31.94 14.79 -21.99
CA GLN A 504 -32.58 14.93 -20.69
C GLN A 504 -31.80 15.89 -19.80
N ASP A 505 -32.50 16.77 -19.07
CA ASP A 505 -31.85 17.62 -18.06
C ASP A 505 -31.42 16.77 -16.85
N VAL A 506 -30.17 16.94 -16.44
CA VAL A 506 -29.53 16.17 -15.37
C VAL A 506 -28.83 17.09 -14.38
N THR A 507 -28.63 16.59 -13.16
CA THR A 507 -27.72 17.19 -12.18
C THR A 507 -26.45 16.33 -12.11
N VAL A 508 -25.28 16.96 -12.22
CA VAL A 508 -23.96 16.32 -12.24
C VAL A 508 -23.15 16.80 -11.05
N THR A 509 -22.92 15.91 -10.10
CA THR A 509 -22.10 16.16 -8.91
C THR A 509 -20.69 15.65 -9.18
N VAL A 510 -19.69 16.54 -9.09
CA VAL A 510 -18.28 16.26 -9.35
C VAL A 510 -17.50 16.41 -8.05
N PHE A 511 -16.70 15.40 -7.67
CA PHE A 511 -15.97 15.37 -6.40
C PHE A 511 -14.67 14.59 -6.51
N GLN A 512 -13.73 14.83 -5.59
CA GLN A 512 -12.46 14.10 -5.51
C GLN A 512 -12.48 13.09 -4.35
N LEU A 513 -12.01 11.86 -4.58
CA LEU A 513 -11.85 10.86 -3.52
C LEU A 513 -10.49 11.03 -2.83
N ARG A 514 -10.49 11.30 -1.52
CA ARG A 514 -9.29 11.63 -0.72
C ARG A 514 -8.69 10.45 0.09
N GLU A 515 -9.02 9.19 -0.20
CA GLU A 515 -8.53 8.03 0.61
C GLU A 515 -7.48 7.16 -0.09
N GLU A 516 -6.49 6.70 0.69
CA GLU A 516 -5.37 5.85 0.24
C GLU A 516 -5.72 4.35 0.12
N THR A 517 -6.94 3.94 0.50
CA THR A 517 -7.35 2.52 0.53
C THR A 517 -8.42 2.16 -0.51
N ASP A 518 -8.33 0.97 -1.11
CA ASP A 518 -9.27 0.45 -2.11
C ASP A 518 -10.70 0.17 -1.55
N GLU A 519 -10.96 0.37 -0.26
CA GLU A 519 -12.21 -0.07 0.38
C GLU A 519 -13.41 0.85 0.08
N LYS A 520 -13.20 2.17 0.08
CA LYS A 520 -14.25 3.17 -0.14
C LYS A 520 -14.76 3.22 -1.58
N PRO A 521 -13.90 3.21 -2.62
CA PRO A 521 -14.37 3.07 -4.00
C PRO A 521 -15.20 1.79 -4.20
N ARG A 522 -14.82 0.68 -3.54
CA ARG A 522 -15.56 -0.59 -3.62
C ARG A 522 -16.97 -0.49 -3.03
N LYS A 523 -17.12 0.10 -1.84
CA LYS A 523 -18.43 0.34 -1.20
C LYS A 523 -19.32 1.27 -2.03
N LEU A 524 -18.74 2.29 -2.67
CA LEU A 524 -19.48 3.20 -3.56
C LEU A 524 -19.98 2.49 -4.84
N ARG A 525 -19.15 1.63 -5.46
CA ARG A 525 -19.58 0.83 -6.63
C ARG A 525 -20.73 -0.10 -6.29
N GLU A 526 -20.67 -0.77 -5.15
CA GLU A 526 -21.78 -1.62 -4.66
C GLU A 526 -23.06 -0.79 -4.49
N LYS A 527 -22.96 0.42 -3.92
CA LYS A 527 -24.09 1.34 -3.74
C LYS A 527 -24.70 1.83 -5.06
N PHE A 528 -23.88 2.25 -6.03
CA PHE A 528 -24.37 2.68 -7.36
C PHE A 528 -25.06 1.55 -8.12
N SER A 529 -24.57 0.32 -8.00
CA SER A 529 -25.19 -0.84 -8.64
C SER A 529 -26.62 -1.12 -8.14
N ILE A 530 -26.89 -0.79 -6.86
CA ILE A 530 -28.21 -0.91 -6.25
C ILE A 530 -29.07 0.31 -6.63
N TRP A 531 -28.53 1.51 -6.50
CA TRP A 531 -29.24 2.77 -6.79
C TRP A 531 -29.67 2.88 -8.25
N TYR A 532 -28.85 2.45 -9.20
CA TYR A 532 -29.23 2.42 -10.62
C TYR A 532 -30.52 1.61 -10.90
N LYS A 533 -30.82 0.62 -10.04
CA LYS A 533 -32.02 -0.24 -10.15
C LYS A 533 -33.21 0.29 -9.36
N ILE A 534 -33.06 1.41 -8.65
CA ILE A 534 -34.12 2.04 -7.86
C ILE A 534 -34.96 2.91 -8.78
N ASP A 535 -36.25 2.65 -8.76
CA ASP A 535 -37.25 3.48 -9.42
C ASP A 535 -38.42 3.68 -8.45
N HIS A 536 -38.51 4.90 -7.90
CA HIS A 536 -39.51 5.24 -6.89
C HIS A 536 -39.85 6.74 -6.98
N PRO A 537 -41.13 7.14 -6.91
CA PRO A 537 -41.54 8.54 -7.09
C PRO A 537 -40.95 9.52 -6.06
N ASN A 538 -40.56 9.04 -4.87
CA ASN A 538 -39.97 9.84 -3.80
C ASN A 538 -38.45 9.71 -3.63
N ILE A 539 -37.74 9.11 -4.59
CA ILE A 539 -36.27 8.97 -4.55
C ILE A 539 -35.73 9.44 -5.91
N VAL A 540 -34.66 10.23 -5.90
CA VAL A 540 -34.03 10.67 -7.15
C VAL A 540 -33.39 9.49 -7.89
N LYS A 541 -33.63 9.42 -9.20
CA LYS A 541 -33.11 8.35 -10.06
C LYS A 541 -31.66 8.59 -10.46
N LEU A 542 -30.81 7.57 -10.26
CA LEU A 542 -29.45 7.54 -10.78
C LEU A 542 -29.48 7.25 -12.28
N ILE A 543 -28.87 8.13 -13.06
CA ILE A 543 -28.69 7.95 -14.52
C ILE A 543 -27.35 7.27 -14.78
N GLY A 544 -26.30 7.65 -14.03
CA GLY A 544 -25.03 6.96 -14.06
C GLY A 544 -23.97 7.62 -13.18
N ALA A 545 -22.81 7.00 -13.05
CA ALA A 545 -21.69 7.53 -12.29
C ALA A 545 -20.36 7.04 -12.86
N LYS A 546 -19.28 7.75 -12.52
CA LYS A 546 -17.90 7.34 -12.78
C LYS A 546 -17.06 7.62 -11.56
N ILE A 547 -16.24 6.64 -11.21
CA ILE A 547 -15.33 6.71 -10.06
C ILE A 547 -13.90 6.63 -10.58
N ASP A 548 -13.03 7.48 -10.05
CA ASP A 548 -11.61 7.59 -10.35
C ASP A 548 -11.34 7.81 -11.85
N GLU A 549 -11.93 8.86 -12.44
CA GLU A 549 -11.61 9.27 -13.80
C GLU A 549 -10.23 9.97 -13.82
N PRO A 550 -9.19 9.37 -14.41
CA PRO A 550 -7.84 9.93 -14.40
C PRO A 550 -7.77 11.26 -15.16
N GLU A 551 -8.58 11.45 -16.20
CA GLU A 551 -8.64 12.67 -17.01
C GLU A 551 -10.07 13.20 -17.07
N PHE A 552 -10.44 14.07 -16.13
CA PHE A 552 -11.74 14.73 -16.12
C PHE A 552 -11.68 16.03 -16.92
N ILE A 553 -12.41 16.07 -18.03
CA ILE A 553 -12.50 17.24 -18.90
C ILE A 553 -13.88 17.87 -18.75
N LEU A 554 -13.94 19.02 -18.07
CA LEU A 554 -15.16 19.82 -17.99
C LEU A 554 -15.25 20.72 -19.23
N ARG A 555 -16.26 20.46 -20.06
CA ARG A 555 -16.61 21.30 -21.22
C ARG A 555 -17.77 22.20 -20.84
N ALA A 556 -17.48 23.47 -20.56
CA ALA A 556 -18.49 24.50 -20.32
C ALA A 556 -18.54 25.49 -21.50
N GLU A 557 -19.62 26.28 -21.60
CA GLU A 557 -19.75 27.33 -22.62
C GLU A 557 -18.62 28.37 -22.55
N THR A 558 -17.95 28.50 -21.40
CA THR A 558 -16.88 29.46 -21.14
C THR A 558 -15.46 28.93 -21.35
N GLY A 559 -15.28 27.64 -21.68
CA GLY A 559 -13.96 27.02 -21.92
C GLY A 559 -13.83 25.57 -21.44
N GLU A 560 -12.65 24.98 -21.65
CA GLU A 560 -12.30 23.61 -21.22
C GLU A 560 -11.42 23.66 -19.96
N ILE A 561 -11.81 22.94 -18.91
CA ILE A 561 -11.01 22.77 -17.68
C ILE A 561 -10.65 21.30 -17.54
N ARG A 562 -9.36 21.02 -17.32
CA ARG A 562 -8.84 19.66 -17.09
C ARG A 562 -8.48 19.48 -15.62
N LEU A 563 -9.10 18.48 -15.00
CA LEU A 563 -8.84 18.06 -13.62
C LEU A 563 -8.46 16.58 -13.63
N ASN A 564 -7.61 16.17 -12.71
CA ASN A 564 -7.15 14.78 -12.62
C ASN A 564 -7.78 14.10 -11.41
N ASN A 565 -8.08 12.81 -11.55
CA ASN A 565 -8.61 11.94 -10.49
C ASN A 565 -9.96 12.43 -9.91
N MET A 566 -10.87 12.87 -10.77
CA MET A 566 -12.21 13.28 -10.34
C MET A 566 -13.19 12.11 -10.49
N SER A 567 -14.19 12.08 -9.62
CA SER A 567 -15.36 11.22 -9.74
C SER A 567 -16.58 12.09 -10.02
N TYR A 568 -17.57 11.55 -10.72
CA TYR A 568 -18.82 12.26 -10.97
C TYR A 568 -20.03 11.36 -10.94
N ILE A 569 -21.15 11.89 -10.46
CA ILE A 569 -22.44 11.21 -10.37
C ILE A 569 -23.48 12.04 -11.13
N VAL A 570 -24.34 11.36 -11.88
CA VAL A 570 -25.37 11.96 -12.73
C VAL A 570 -26.72 11.42 -12.34
N VAL A 571 -27.59 12.32 -11.89
CA VAL A 571 -28.96 12.03 -11.47
C VAL A 571 -29.96 12.83 -12.30
N GLU A 572 -31.23 12.41 -12.27
CA GLU A 572 -32.30 13.21 -12.87
C GLU A 572 -32.34 14.62 -12.26
N HIS A 573 -32.53 15.64 -13.10
CA HIS A 573 -32.74 16.99 -12.60
C HIS A 573 -34.15 17.11 -12.01
N VAL A 574 -34.24 17.39 -10.71
CA VAL A 574 -35.52 17.63 -10.03
C VAL A 574 -35.77 19.12 -9.95
N CYS A 575 -36.82 19.60 -10.63
CA CYS A 575 -37.26 20.99 -10.54
C CYS A 575 -37.98 21.21 -9.20
N GLY A 576 -37.28 21.75 -8.21
CA GLY A 576 -37.83 22.02 -6.89
C GLY A 576 -36.84 22.74 -5.98
N ASP A 577 -37.37 23.44 -4.98
CA ASP A 577 -36.56 24.06 -3.94
C ASP A 577 -36.26 23.02 -2.83
N PRO A 578 -35.13 23.14 -2.11
CA PRO A 578 -34.90 22.41 -0.86
C PRO A 578 -36.04 22.62 0.15
N LEU A 579 -36.41 21.54 0.86
CA LEU A 579 -37.56 21.55 1.76
C LEU A 579 -37.39 22.53 2.91
N ASN A 580 -36.17 22.72 3.43
CA ASN A 580 -35.90 23.72 4.46
C ASN A 580 -36.28 25.15 4.00
N TYR A 581 -35.93 25.52 2.76
CA TYR A 581 -36.28 26.80 2.17
C TYR A 581 -37.79 26.92 1.98
N PHE A 582 -38.45 25.87 1.50
CA PHE A 582 -39.90 25.82 1.41
C PHE A 582 -40.59 26.02 2.78
N LEU A 583 -40.12 25.33 3.82
CA LEU A 583 -40.65 25.45 5.18
C LEU A 583 -40.44 26.87 5.75
N SER A 584 -39.29 27.50 5.48
CA SER A 584 -39.00 28.86 5.93
C SER A 584 -40.01 29.90 5.41
N LYS A 585 -40.46 29.74 4.15
CA LYS A 585 -41.50 30.59 3.53
C LYS A 585 -42.88 30.42 4.16
N HIS A 586 -43.14 29.27 4.78
CA HIS A 586 -44.40 28.94 5.46
C HIS A 586 -44.27 29.01 6.99
N SER A 587 -43.21 29.61 7.52
CA SER A 587 -42.97 29.72 8.96
C SER A 587 -44.06 30.52 9.70
N GLU A 588 -44.67 31.52 9.05
CA GLU A 588 -45.73 32.35 9.64
C GLU A 588 -47.13 31.72 9.51
N GLU A 589 -47.50 31.27 8.31
CA GLU A 589 -48.86 30.77 8.03
C GLU A 589 -49.05 29.29 8.39
N LYS A 590 -47.94 28.55 8.52
CA LYS A 590 -47.83 27.11 8.73
C LYS A 590 -48.54 26.27 7.67
N LEU A 591 -48.08 25.02 7.49
CA LEU A 591 -48.67 24.13 6.49
C LEU A 591 -50.02 23.55 6.95
N ASN A 592 -50.91 23.33 5.99
CA ASN A 592 -52.14 22.58 6.25
C ASN A 592 -51.76 21.16 6.73
N PHE A 593 -52.40 20.69 7.80
CA PHE A 593 -52.14 19.38 8.37
C PHE A 593 -52.23 18.23 7.35
N LYS A 594 -53.11 18.34 6.35
CA LYS A 594 -53.19 17.36 5.26
C LYS A 594 -51.91 17.29 4.42
N ILE A 595 -51.30 18.46 4.16
CA ILE A 595 -50.04 18.59 3.42
C ILE A 595 -48.88 18.08 4.28
N VAL A 596 -48.86 18.39 5.58
CA VAL A 596 -47.85 17.85 6.51
C VAL A 596 -47.82 16.32 6.49
N ILE A 597 -48.99 15.69 6.62
CA ILE A 597 -49.09 14.21 6.58
C ILE A 597 -48.71 13.67 5.20
N GLN A 598 -49.04 14.38 4.12
CA GLN A 598 -48.65 13.98 2.77
C GLN A 598 -47.12 14.00 2.59
N LEU A 599 -46.43 15.08 3.00
CA LEU A 599 -44.97 15.18 2.93
C LEU A 599 -44.28 14.14 3.81
N ALA A 600 -44.79 13.94 5.03
CA ALA A 600 -44.31 12.89 5.93
C ALA A 600 -44.44 11.50 5.32
N LEU A 601 -45.57 11.20 4.66
CA LEU A 601 -45.80 9.93 3.97
C LEU A 601 -44.86 9.75 2.76
N HIS A 602 -44.62 10.80 1.98
CA HIS A 602 -43.68 10.74 0.86
C HIS A 602 -42.26 10.40 1.32
N LEU A 603 -41.78 11.09 2.37
CA LEU A 603 -40.47 10.84 2.96
C LEU A 603 -40.39 9.43 3.58
N ALA A 604 -41.42 9.02 4.33
CA ALA A 604 -41.45 7.70 4.97
C ALA A 604 -41.48 6.55 3.95
N ARG A 605 -42.24 6.69 2.86
CA ARG A 605 -42.31 5.69 1.78
C ARG A 605 -40.98 5.59 1.03
N GLY A 606 -40.32 6.72 0.76
CA GLY A 606 -38.98 6.73 0.16
C GLY A 606 -37.95 5.98 1.02
N LEU A 607 -37.88 6.28 2.32
CA LEU A 607 -36.95 5.60 3.23
C LEU A 607 -37.30 4.12 3.44
N ALA A 608 -38.59 3.76 3.56
CA ALA A 608 -39.00 2.37 3.63
C ALA A 608 -38.58 1.57 2.38
N TYR A 609 -38.72 2.18 1.21
CA TYR A 609 -38.27 1.57 -0.04
C TYR A 609 -36.74 1.36 -0.05
N LEU A 610 -35.94 2.35 0.35
CA LEU A 610 -34.48 2.21 0.46
C LEU A 610 -34.09 1.08 1.41
N HIS A 611 -34.71 1.02 2.60
CA HIS A 611 -34.45 -0.01 3.59
C HIS A 611 -34.82 -1.41 3.09
N SER A 612 -35.89 -1.55 2.29
CA SER A 612 -36.28 -2.81 1.66
C SER A 612 -35.22 -3.33 0.67
N LYS A 613 -34.48 -2.41 0.03
CA LYS A 613 -33.36 -2.70 -0.88
C LYS A 613 -32.02 -2.83 -0.15
N LYS A 614 -32.02 -2.81 1.18
CA LYS A 614 -30.83 -2.84 2.06
C LYS A 614 -29.88 -1.65 1.84
N LEU A 615 -30.42 -0.51 1.40
CA LEU A 615 -29.67 0.74 1.26
C LEU A 615 -30.01 1.67 2.44
N ILE A 616 -28.98 2.17 3.12
CA ILE A 616 -29.11 3.14 4.21
C ILE A 616 -28.77 4.51 3.64
N HIS A 617 -29.57 5.53 3.95
CA HIS A 617 -29.32 6.87 3.46
C HIS A 617 -28.21 7.56 4.26
N GLY A 618 -28.27 7.51 5.60
CA GLY A 618 -27.23 7.99 6.51
C GLY A 618 -27.05 9.51 6.61
N HIS A 619 -27.81 10.30 5.85
CA HIS A 619 -27.70 11.76 5.80
C HIS A 619 -29.05 12.44 5.47
N VAL A 620 -30.12 11.98 6.13
CA VAL A 620 -31.46 12.50 5.90
C VAL A 620 -31.62 13.86 6.61
N LYS A 621 -31.78 14.93 5.84
CA LYS A 621 -32.05 16.29 6.34
C LYS A 621 -32.96 17.04 5.36
N THR A 622 -33.67 18.06 5.84
CA THR A 622 -34.58 18.87 5.00
C THR A 622 -33.87 19.63 3.87
N GLU A 623 -32.56 19.83 3.96
CA GLU A 623 -31.72 20.36 2.87
C GLU A 623 -31.55 19.36 1.71
N ASN A 624 -31.48 18.06 2.01
CA ASN A 624 -31.27 16.99 1.03
C ASN A 624 -32.59 16.44 0.47
N ILE A 625 -33.69 17.17 0.68
CA ILE A 625 -35.02 16.80 0.25
C ILE A 625 -35.55 17.92 -0.64
N LEU A 626 -35.86 17.61 -1.90
CA LEU A 626 -36.41 18.57 -2.85
C LEU A 626 -37.93 18.43 -2.93
N ILE A 627 -38.62 19.56 -3.02
CA ILE A 627 -40.08 19.63 -3.16
C ILE A 627 -40.47 20.44 -4.40
N ASP A 628 -41.38 19.90 -5.20
CA ASP A 628 -41.94 20.58 -6.38
C ASP A 628 -43.20 21.39 -6.04
N THR A 629 -43.72 22.13 -7.01
CA THR A 629 -44.94 22.94 -6.85
C THR A 629 -46.21 22.11 -6.61
N ASN A 630 -46.17 20.80 -6.83
CA ASN A 630 -47.28 19.86 -6.63
C ASN A 630 -47.19 19.13 -5.28
N PHE A 631 -46.30 19.57 -4.38
CA PHE A 631 -46.00 18.92 -3.10
C PHE A 631 -45.51 17.47 -3.25
N GLN A 632 -44.87 17.15 -4.39
CA GLN A 632 -44.11 15.92 -4.57
C GLN A 632 -42.72 16.11 -3.99
N LEU A 633 -42.34 15.18 -3.12
CA LEU A 633 -41.10 15.21 -2.39
C LEU A 633 -40.19 14.13 -2.96
N LYS A 634 -38.95 14.49 -3.30
CA LYS A 634 -37.90 13.55 -3.69
C LYS A 634 -36.70 13.67 -2.76
N ILE A 635 -36.23 12.52 -2.28
CA ILE A 635 -35.01 12.41 -1.47
C ILE A 635 -33.80 12.42 -2.40
N THR A 636 -32.82 13.26 -2.10
CA THR A 636 -31.59 13.48 -2.88
C THR A 636 -30.35 13.31 -1.99
N ASP A 637 -29.16 13.38 -2.60
CA ASP A 637 -27.87 13.46 -1.90
C ASP A 637 -27.69 12.40 -0.80
N PHE A 638 -27.85 11.13 -1.19
CA PHE A 638 -27.43 9.99 -0.37
C PHE A 638 -26.08 9.46 -0.81
N GLU A 639 -25.27 10.26 -1.50
CA GLU A 639 -23.98 9.86 -2.08
C GLU A 639 -22.88 9.81 -1.01
N THR A 640 -23.00 10.68 0.00
CA THR A 640 -21.99 11.03 1.02
C THR A 640 -21.95 10.15 2.27
N SER A 641 -22.86 9.17 2.41
CA SER A 641 -23.07 8.40 3.66
C SER A 641 -21.89 7.53 4.17
N ASN A 642 -20.76 7.49 3.47
CA ASN A 642 -19.53 6.79 3.86
C ASN A 642 -18.26 7.63 3.61
N VAL A 643 -18.42 8.93 3.38
CA VAL A 643 -17.30 9.87 3.45
C VAL A 643 -17.22 10.28 4.91
N GLU A 644 -16.13 9.93 5.60
CA GLU A 644 -15.80 10.54 6.89
C GLU A 644 -15.95 12.06 6.70
N ILE A 645 -16.94 12.64 7.37
CA ILE A 645 -17.22 14.07 7.32
C ILE A 645 -16.05 14.73 8.06
N SER A 646 -14.96 14.94 7.35
CA SER A 646 -13.84 15.72 7.82
C SER A 646 -14.26 17.18 7.81
N ASN A 647 -14.54 17.70 9.00
CA ASN A 647 -14.57 19.12 9.36
C ASN A 647 -15.52 20.00 8.51
N GLN A 648 -16.81 19.99 8.86
CA GLN A 648 -17.70 21.12 8.60
C GLN A 648 -17.81 22.00 9.86
N GLU A 649 -17.34 23.24 9.80
CA GLU A 649 -17.93 24.37 10.53
C GLU A 649 -18.70 25.17 9.46
N GLU A 650 -19.99 25.50 9.58
CA GLU A 650 -20.60 26.32 10.61
C GLU A 650 -22.00 25.80 11.03
N GLY A 651 -22.15 25.41 12.30
CA GLY A 651 -23.32 25.74 13.14
C GLY A 651 -24.74 25.26 12.83
N GLN A 652 -25.07 24.61 11.70
CA GLN A 652 -26.47 24.27 11.36
C GLN A 652 -26.80 22.78 11.20
N THR A 653 -25.83 21.87 11.01
CA THR A 653 -26.12 20.52 10.46
C THR A 653 -25.70 19.33 11.36
N THR A 654 -25.70 19.46 12.70
CA THR A 654 -25.26 18.37 13.61
C THR A 654 -26.39 17.71 14.41
N CYS A 655 -27.58 18.31 14.45
CA CYS A 655 -28.69 17.88 15.31
C CYS A 655 -29.65 16.83 14.70
N SER A 656 -29.68 16.74 13.37
CA SER A 656 -30.51 15.76 12.64
C SER A 656 -29.85 14.39 12.56
N MET A 657 -28.55 14.31 12.89
CA MET A 657 -27.79 13.07 12.89
C MET A 657 -28.11 12.22 14.12
N ALA A 658 -28.27 10.93 13.90
CA ALA A 658 -28.48 9.99 14.99
C ALA A 658 -27.23 9.91 15.90
N PRO A 659 -27.38 9.88 17.24
CA PRO A 659 -26.25 9.88 18.17
C PRO A 659 -25.21 8.77 17.93
N GLU A 660 -25.64 7.62 17.40
CA GLU A 660 -24.77 6.49 17.07
C GLU A 660 -23.79 6.76 15.91
N LEU A 661 -24.10 7.69 15.00
CA LEU A 661 -23.22 8.05 13.88
C LEU A 661 -21.95 8.79 14.37
N MET A 662 -22.02 9.47 15.51
CA MET A 662 -20.89 10.19 16.11
C MET A 662 -19.98 9.30 16.97
N GLU A 663 -20.45 8.12 17.41
CA GLU A 663 -19.67 7.20 18.27
C GLU A 663 -18.76 6.23 17.48
N SER A 664 -18.61 6.39 16.16
CA SER A 664 -17.75 5.54 15.30
C SER A 664 -18.10 4.03 15.33
N LYS A 665 -19.32 3.66 15.71
CA LYS A 665 -19.80 2.27 15.75
C LYS A 665 -20.55 1.90 14.48
N LEU A 666 -20.63 0.59 14.21
CA LEU A 666 -21.51 -0.01 13.21
C LEU A 666 -22.93 0.59 13.33
N TYR A 667 -23.34 1.37 12.33
CA TYR A 667 -24.69 1.93 12.24
C TYR A 667 -25.57 1.07 11.34
N ASP A 668 -26.89 1.12 11.58
CA ASP A 668 -27.88 0.41 10.77
C ASP A 668 -28.97 1.37 10.28
N LYS A 669 -29.98 0.84 9.59
CA LYS A 669 -31.11 1.61 9.04
C LYS A 669 -31.90 2.45 10.07
N LYS A 670 -31.69 2.25 11.38
CA LYS A 670 -32.37 3.01 12.44
C LYS A 670 -31.85 4.45 12.56
N CYS A 671 -30.69 4.77 11.99
CA CYS A 671 -30.20 6.15 11.94
C CYS A 671 -31.10 7.04 11.05
N ASP A 672 -31.60 6.49 9.93
CA ASP A 672 -32.54 7.19 9.05
C ASP A 672 -33.89 7.43 9.74
N VAL A 673 -34.32 6.50 10.62
CA VAL A 673 -35.57 6.64 11.41
C VAL A 673 -35.47 7.80 12.39
N TYR A 674 -34.29 7.99 13.02
CA TYR A 674 -34.05 9.12 13.90
C TYR A 674 -34.13 10.44 13.13
N SER A 675 -33.40 10.51 12.02
CA SER A 675 -33.31 11.69 11.16
C SER A 675 -34.67 12.06 10.58
N PHE A 676 -35.49 11.05 10.24
CA PHE A 676 -36.89 11.21 9.86
C PHE A 676 -37.72 11.87 10.97
N GLY A 677 -37.52 11.48 12.22
CA GLY A 677 -38.23 12.07 13.37
C GLY A 677 -37.98 13.57 13.52
N ILE A 678 -36.74 14.01 13.30
CA ILE A 678 -36.36 15.43 13.31
C ILE A 678 -36.98 16.16 12.12
N CYS A 679 -36.84 15.62 10.90
CA CYS A 679 -37.47 16.20 9.70
C CYS A 679 -39.00 16.30 9.84
N LEU A 680 -39.64 15.32 10.48
CA LEU A 680 -41.08 15.34 10.72
C LEU A 680 -41.50 16.51 11.62
N TRP A 681 -40.69 16.82 12.63
CA TRP A 681 -40.89 18.00 13.48
C TRP A 681 -40.69 19.29 12.69
N GLU A 682 -39.66 19.39 11.85
CA GLU A 682 -39.43 20.56 10.98
C GLU A 682 -40.59 20.78 10.00
N ILE A 683 -41.11 19.71 9.38
CA ILE A 683 -42.27 19.79 8.48
C ILE A 683 -43.52 20.28 9.22
N TYR A 684 -43.75 19.79 10.45
CA TYR A 684 -44.92 20.16 11.24
C TYR A 684 -44.84 21.60 11.77
N CYS A 685 -43.67 21.98 12.31
CA CYS A 685 -43.46 23.30 12.90
C CYS A 685 -43.14 24.37 11.85
N CYS A 686 -42.75 24.00 10.63
CA CYS A 686 -42.23 24.93 9.60
C CYS A 686 -41.10 25.81 10.14
N GLU A 687 -40.27 25.23 11.02
CA GLU A 687 -39.18 25.88 11.72
C GLU A 687 -37.99 24.94 11.74
N THR A 688 -36.80 25.48 11.57
CA THR A 688 -35.55 24.80 11.92
C THR A 688 -35.36 24.96 13.42
N PRO A 689 -34.94 23.92 14.18
CA PRO A 689 -34.76 24.09 15.60
C PRO A 689 -33.69 25.17 15.86
N ARG A 690 -33.98 26.13 16.75
CA ARG A 690 -33.08 27.26 16.98
C ARG A 690 -31.89 26.83 17.85
N TYR A 691 -30.69 27.01 17.29
CA TYR A 691 -29.39 26.77 17.97
C TYR A 691 -28.62 28.06 18.28
N SER A 692 -29.24 29.22 18.05
CA SER A 692 -28.58 30.53 17.87
C SER A 692 -27.68 31.03 19.02
N ASN A 693 -27.72 30.38 20.18
CA ASN A 693 -26.95 30.78 21.36
C ASN A 693 -25.88 29.75 21.76
N LEU A 694 -25.71 28.67 20.98
CA LEU A 694 -24.76 27.60 21.25
C LEU A 694 -23.64 27.59 20.22
N THR A 695 -22.42 27.38 20.70
CA THR A 695 -21.22 27.18 19.87
C THR A 695 -21.23 25.80 19.21
N PHE A 696 -20.45 25.62 18.14
CA PHE A 696 -20.31 24.33 17.45
C PHE A 696 -19.82 23.22 18.39
N GLU A 697 -18.88 23.52 19.29
CA GLU A 697 -18.39 22.58 20.31
C GLU A 697 -19.51 22.13 21.27
N GLU A 698 -20.43 23.02 21.64
CA GLU A 698 -21.58 22.67 22.49
C GLU A 698 -22.59 21.78 21.74
N LEU A 699 -22.86 22.08 20.46
CA LEU A 699 -23.78 21.31 19.62
C LEU A 699 -23.26 19.91 19.29
N THR A 700 -21.95 19.74 19.20
CA THR A 700 -21.28 18.46 18.93
C THR A 700 -20.94 17.66 20.20
N SER A 701 -21.17 18.24 21.39
CA SER A 701 -20.88 17.55 22.64
C SER A 701 -21.71 16.26 22.78
N PRO A 702 -21.11 15.14 23.21
CA PRO A 702 -21.84 13.88 23.39
C PRO A 702 -23.06 14.01 24.30
N ASP A 703 -23.00 14.91 25.29
CA ASP A 703 -24.10 15.15 26.23
C ASP A 703 -25.26 15.90 25.60
N PHE A 704 -25.01 16.87 24.71
CA PHE A 704 -26.06 17.58 23.99
C PHE A 704 -26.76 16.65 22.99
N VAL A 705 -25.99 15.97 22.13
CA VAL A 705 -26.52 15.05 21.10
C VAL A 705 -27.30 13.89 21.73
N LYS A 706 -26.87 13.37 22.88
CA LYS A 706 -27.56 12.27 23.59
C LYS A 706 -28.89 12.70 24.21
N ASN A 707 -29.01 13.92 24.72
CA ASN A 707 -30.11 14.30 25.60
C ASN A 707 -31.07 15.34 25.01
N TRP A 708 -30.66 16.11 24.01
CA TRP A 708 -31.47 17.18 23.44
C TRP A 708 -32.54 16.64 22.48
N ARG A 709 -33.78 17.14 22.57
CA ARG A 709 -34.87 16.87 21.61
C ARG A 709 -35.70 18.14 21.39
N PRO A 710 -36.24 18.37 20.18
CA PRO A 710 -37.13 19.50 19.93
C PRO A 710 -38.38 19.45 20.82
N GLU A 711 -38.82 20.61 21.32
CA GLU A 711 -40.05 20.71 22.08
C GLU A 711 -41.26 20.51 21.13
N ILE A 712 -42.14 19.57 21.47
CA ILE A 712 -43.35 19.32 20.68
C ILE A 712 -44.44 20.27 21.15
N PRO A 713 -45.01 21.11 20.27
CA PRO A 713 -46.06 22.04 20.68
C PRO A 713 -47.30 21.32 21.23
N GLU A 714 -47.93 21.86 22.28
CA GLU A 714 -49.10 21.24 22.95
C GLU A 714 -50.30 20.98 22.03
N TYR A 715 -50.41 21.74 20.94
CA TYR A 715 -51.46 21.60 19.93
C TYR A 715 -51.18 20.48 18.91
N CYS A 716 -50.03 19.81 18.98
CA CYS A 716 -49.70 18.66 18.15
C CYS A 716 -50.63 17.48 18.46
N PRO A 717 -51.28 16.86 17.45
CA PRO A 717 -52.07 15.66 17.65
C PRO A 717 -51.24 14.58 18.34
N LYS A 718 -51.76 14.01 19.44
CA LYS A 718 -51.05 13.01 20.26
C LYS A 718 -50.48 11.85 19.44
N ALA A 719 -51.16 11.44 18.39
CA ALA A 719 -50.68 10.39 17.48
C ALA A 719 -49.39 10.78 16.74
N LEU A 720 -49.28 12.03 16.28
CA LEU A 720 -48.09 12.55 15.61
C LEU A 720 -46.95 12.81 16.60
N ALA A 721 -47.27 13.36 17.77
CA ALA A 721 -46.30 13.57 18.85
C ALA A 721 -45.67 12.25 19.32
N ASN A 722 -46.48 11.21 19.54
CA ASN A 722 -46.00 9.87 19.91
C ASN A 722 -45.14 9.24 18.81
N LEU A 723 -45.44 9.52 17.53
CA LEU A 723 -44.65 9.03 16.42
C LEU A 723 -43.27 9.69 16.38
N MET A 724 -43.19 11.02 16.51
CA MET A 724 -41.93 11.77 16.61
C MET A 724 -41.07 11.22 17.76
N GLN A 725 -41.68 11.05 18.94
CA GLN A 725 -40.99 10.53 20.14
C GLN A 725 -40.42 9.13 19.97
N GLN A 726 -41.15 8.24 19.29
CA GLN A 726 -40.67 6.89 18.99
C GLN A 726 -39.54 6.89 17.95
N CYS A 727 -39.61 7.78 16.95
CA CYS A 727 -38.61 7.85 15.89
C CYS A 727 -37.25 8.34 16.40
N TRP A 728 -37.23 9.33 17.30
CA TRP A 728 -35.99 9.90 17.85
C TRP A 728 -35.57 9.33 19.22
N ASP A 729 -36.05 8.13 19.59
CA ASP A 729 -35.65 7.47 20.84
C ASP A 729 -34.13 7.30 20.91
N ARG A 730 -33.58 7.41 22.12
CA ARG A 730 -32.15 7.26 22.38
C ARG A 730 -31.66 5.85 22.07
N ASP A 731 -32.47 4.82 22.28
CA ASP A 731 -32.14 3.44 21.94
C ASP A 731 -32.62 3.11 20.52
N PRO A 732 -31.71 2.85 19.55
CA PRO A 732 -32.08 2.50 18.18
C PRO A 732 -33.04 1.30 18.09
N ARG A 733 -32.97 0.38 19.05
CA ARG A 733 -33.82 -0.83 19.09
C ARG A 733 -35.28 -0.54 19.41
N LYS A 734 -35.57 0.60 20.06
CA LYS A 734 -36.94 1.03 20.37
C LYS A 734 -37.59 1.79 19.22
N ARG A 735 -36.79 2.28 18.26
CA ARG A 735 -37.30 2.98 17.10
C ARG A 735 -38.06 2.00 16.19
N PRO A 736 -39.21 2.39 15.63
CA PRO A 736 -39.97 1.55 14.71
C PRO A 736 -39.21 1.28 13.42
N GLU A 737 -39.68 0.33 12.62
CA GLU A 737 -39.26 0.19 11.22
C GLU A 737 -39.96 1.23 10.34
N MET A 738 -39.36 1.69 9.25
CA MET A 738 -39.99 2.69 8.38
C MET A 738 -41.32 2.21 7.78
N GLU A 739 -41.47 0.91 7.52
CA GLU A 739 -42.75 0.31 7.13
C GLU A 739 -43.84 0.51 8.19
N GLN A 740 -43.48 0.38 9.48
CA GLN A 740 -44.40 0.62 10.59
C GLN A 740 -44.72 2.11 10.72
N VAL A 741 -43.75 2.99 10.49
CA VAL A 741 -43.95 4.45 10.46
C VAL A 741 -44.97 4.84 9.39
N VAL A 742 -44.89 4.25 8.19
CA VAL A 742 -45.88 4.48 7.12
C VAL A 742 -47.29 4.09 7.57
N LEU A 743 -47.46 2.90 8.17
CA LEU A 743 -48.76 2.46 8.70
C LEU A 743 -49.28 3.38 9.80
N MET A 744 -48.41 3.84 10.70
CA MET A 744 -48.77 4.78 11.76
C MET A 744 -49.23 6.12 11.19
N LEU A 745 -48.56 6.65 10.16
CA LEU A 745 -48.95 7.90 9.48
C LEU A 745 -50.27 7.76 8.71
N GLU A 746 -50.51 6.62 8.07
CA GLU A 746 -51.77 6.33 7.36
C GLU A 746 -52.97 6.23 8.32
N ALA A 747 -52.73 5.75 9.55
CA ALA A 747 -53.74 5.68 10.60
C ALA A 747 -54.08 7.04 11.26
N ILE A 748 -53.32 8.11 10.97
CA ILE A 748 -53.59 9.44 11.52
C ILE A 748 -54.83 10.05 10.86
N ASP A 749 -55.82 10.38 11.69
CA ASP A 749 -57.03 11.05 11.26
C ASP A 749 -56.76 12.49 10.79
N LYS A 750 -56.80 12.68 9.46
CA LYS A 750 -56.56 13.95 8.77
C LYS A 750 -57.63 15.02 9.06
N SER A 751 -58.75 14.67 9.72
CA SER A 751 -59.83 15.61 10.08
C SER A 751 -59.62 16.30 11.43
N LYS A 752 -58.69 15.82 12.26
CA LYS A 752 -58.40 16.37 13.61
C LYS A 752 -57.33 17.46 13.65
N GLY A 753 -56.71 17.79 12.51
CA GLY A 753 -55.76 18.89 12.41
C GLY A 753 -56.48 20.24 12.49
N LYS A 754 -56.43 20.91 13.65
CA LYS A 754 -56.89 22.30 13.76
C LYS A 754 -55.98 23.20 12.91
N LYS A 755 -56.53 24.24 12.26
CA LYS A 755 -55.70 25.34 11.74
C LYS A 755 -54.83 25.85 12.88
N ILE A 756 -53.51 25.87 12.70
CA ILE A 756 -52.60 26.50 13.66
C ILE A 756 -53.04 27.98 13.76
N PRO A 757 -53.37 28.51 14.95
CA PRO A 757 -53.85 29.88 15.07
C PRO A 757 -52.79 30.85 14.52
N GLN A 758 -53.19 31.72 13.58
CA GLN A 758 -52.38 32.86 13.15
C GLN A 758 -52.01 33.69 14.40
N GLY A 759 -50.72 33.88 14.63
CA GLY A 759 -50.22 34.77 15.68
C GLY A 759 -49.91 34.14 17.05
N CYS A 760 -49.61 32.83 17.13
CA CYS A 760 -49.07 32.27 18.39
C CYS A 760 -47.56 32.59 18.52
N PHE A 761 -47.25 33.79 18.99
CA PHE A 761 -45.93 34.24 19.44
C PHE A 761 -45.46 33.47 20.69
N CYS A 762 -45.26 32.16 20.59
CA CYS A 762 -44.71 31.37 21.70
C CYS A 762 -43.18 31.23 21.66
N PHE A 763 -42.49 31.85 20.69
CA PHE A 763 -41.03 31.72 20.54
C PHE A 763 -40.27 33.07 20.56
N HIS A 764 -40.75 34.02 21.35
CA HIS A 764 -39.98 35.18 21.79
C HIS A 764 -39.89 35.21 23.31
N LYS A 765 -38.93 34.44 23.84
CA LYS A 765 -38.19 34.78 25.06
C LYS A 765 -36.84 34.08 25.05
#